data_AF-A0A3L7VW13-F1
#
_entry.id   AF-A0A3L7VW13-F1
#
_cell.length_a   1.000
_cell.length_b   1.000
_cell.length_c   1.000
_cell.angle_alpha   90.00
_cell.angle_beta   90.00
_cell.angle_gamma   90.00
#
_symmetry.space_group_name_H-M   'P 1'
#
loop_
_entity.id
_entity.type
_entity.pdbx_description
1 polymer ?
#
loop_
_entity_poly.entity_id
_entity_poly.type
_entity_poly.pdbx_seq_one_letter_code
_entity_poly.pdbx_strand_id
1 'polypeptide(L)'
;MTRAAGVALKELAPGNHFYTHSRCFDIQQIAIGNQQQPLVEQWAICGACGHMRRMTELSRPEAEAACPQCGHDRDSNSQLDKGQQRRFIEFSRSQALSYMEHYESLSADRSEERERERYQTIRSFDLTQDAPSGAVGDEKLPFGIEYRASVIMREVNVGFQGEPGVVAFGVDQSAPDTGFRVCGDCGITAIPGKKLDEIQHRRSCSKRRANEKRRQEGRDDLAYDWQALYLYRELNSEAIRLLLPIADDNDVDTLTACIHLGLRLRFEGNPAHLIVTPQIMPDPATRMKRYYLVLMDAVPGGTGYLKTLYQQKDDQQRDGEGILQVMRLARNALETCSCREQDPSRRETDGCYRCIRTYHLQYSAEKISRERGIKLLGKLIEAGEKRLPQESLAAIKPNSLFGSMLEKKFADVLQEFISQQNGQWDQTIIRGSLGFRFSLPGVDRLWELELQPTLGIAQGVMIQSQPDFILRCDDDGIKPIAIFTDGFQYHCHPENRIADDMRKRRAILESGKYHVWSITWDDLDSAKADHVMACQSPVAQRLQQYANAMKAQTRVVPDAKRVIRNGLEQLRAFILTPHAPGWTQLATHAAFFPLQLLSAQRTVTAHALSTALAGWRVGNGIAAIPPNDQGDWVCNYQATLNQDFVTYVTLADAVSLRQNQTFIVGRLGDTESERTGSDFTERWRRFLACLNFFQFVDNFRFWASSETSTGIAPEISLAATTAVSDEWQEVLGKVMPSMRPYVQEMAAANLPSPAGVPVVEHFNPQVDDDVFAELAWLGCKPPVALLAGEQVSFASQWQSQGWKVFTPDELQAHGVNSIIEQILKSITGT
;
A
#
# COMPACT_ATOMS: atom_id res chain seq x y z
N MET A 1 13.62 32.48 36.17
CA MET A 1 12.43 32.07 35.40
C MET A 1 12.49 30.56 35.20
N THR A 2 11.60 29.82 35.86
CA THR A 2 11.42 28.38 35.68
C THR A 2 10.62 28.14 34.40
N ARG A 3 11.29 27.70 33.32
CA ARG A 3 10.63 27.29 32.06
C ARG A 3 10.13 25.86 32.17
N ALA A 4 9.11 25.49 31.40
CA ALA A 4 8.63 24.11 31.34
C ALA A 4 9.76 23.16 30.90
N ALA A 5 10.06 22.15 31.72
CA ALA A 5 11.25 21.31 31.59
C ALA A 5 11.38 20.57 30.24
N GLY A 6 10.26 20.29 29.55
CA GLY A 6 10.28 19.63 28.24
C GLY A 6 10.82 20.50 27.10
N VAL A 7 10.63 21.81 27.19
CA VAL A 7 11.15 22.76 26.19
C VAL A 7 12.67 22.89 26.27
N ALA A 8 13.22 22.74 27.48
CA ALA A 8 14.66 22.84 27.74
C ALA A 8 15.48 21.78 26.98
N LEU A 9 14.94 20.58 26.74
CA LEU A 9 15.67 19.50 26.05
C LEU A 9 16.01 19.83 24.59
N LYS A 10 15.29 20.78 23.97
CA LYS A 10 15.55 21.29 22.61
C LYS A 10 16.16 22.69 22.64
N GLU A 11 15.59 23.60 23.43
CA GLU A 11 16.10 24.99 23.53
C GLU A 11 17.52 25.05 24.09
N LEU A 12 17.85 24.15 25.00
CA LEU A 12 19.16 24.11 25.64
C LEU A 12 20.10 23.03 25.06
N ALA A 13 19.76 22.48 23.89
CA ALA A 13 20.58 21.49 23.20
C ALA A 13 21.77 22.15 22.45
N PRO A 14 22.86 21.41 22.20
CA PRO A 14 24.03 21.93 21.49
C PRO A 14 23.71 22.41 20.09
N GLY A 15 24.27 23.56 19.71
CA GLY A 15 24.00 24.22 18.43
C GLY A 15 22.79 25.15 18.43
N ASN A 16 22.10 25.29 19.56
CA ASN A 16 21.00 26.24 19.72
C ASN A 16 21.47 27.56 20.37
N HIS A 17 20.60 28.56 20.36
CA HIS A 17 20.83 29.88 20.94
C HIS A 17 19.92 30.11 22.14
N PHE A 18 20.49 30.66 23.22
CA PHE A 18 19.76 31.03 24.42
C PHE A 18 19.78 32.54 24.62
N TYR A 19 18.60 33.14 24.69
CA TYR A 19 18.44 34.59 24.86
C TYR A 19 18.13 34.97 26.31
N THR A 20 18.89 35.94 26.84
CA THR A 20 18.69 36.48 28.19
C THR A 20 19.28 37.89 28.30
N HIS A 21 18.58 38.83 28.96
CA HIS A 21 19.05 40.20 29.20
C HIS A 21 19.61 40.93 27.96
N SER A 22 18.89 40.88 26.82
CA SER A 22 19.33 41.44 25.52
C SER A 22 20.67 40.88 25.01
N ARG A 23 20.93 39.61 25.35
CA ARG A 23 22.08 38.84 24.88
C ARG A 23 21.65 37.52 24.27
N CYS A 24 22.44 37.06 23.31
CA CYS A 24 22.31 35.76 22.64
C CYS A 24 23.55 34.91 22.97
N PHE A 25 23.33 33.70 23.46
CA PHE A 25 24.39 32.76 23.85
C PHE A 25 24.29 31.45 23.07
N ASP A 26 25.38 31.06 22.40
CA ASP A 26 25.48 29.80 21.66
C ASP A 26 25.74 28.65 22.62
N ILE A 27 24.94 27.60 22.54
CA ILE A 27 25.13 26.40 23.35
C ILE A 27 26.14 25.50 22.66
N GLN A 28 27.34 25.44 23.21
CA GLN A 28 28.48 24.76 22.59
C GLN A 28 28.88 23.49 23.34
N GLN A 29 28.47 23.38 24.62
CA GLN A 29 28.95 22.34 25.52
C GLN A 29 27.82 21.78 26.38
N ILE A 30 27.91 20.48 26.63
CA ILE A 30 27.14 19.75 27.64
C ILE A 30 28.08 19.30 28.74
N ALA A 31 27.69 19.51 30.00
CA ALA A 31 28.44 18.99 31.13
C ALA A 31 28.33 17.45 31.17
N ILE A 32 29.48 16.77 31.13
CA ILE A 32 29.60 15.30 31.13
C ILE A 32 29.99 14.73 32.50
N GLY A 33 30.15 15.59 33.51
CA GLY A 33 30.66 15.22 34.83
C GLY A 33 32.17 15.21 34.91
N ASN A 34 32.70 14.69 36.02
CA ASN A 34 34.14 14.47 36.22
C ASN A 34 34.41 12.96 36.34
N GLN A 35 35.68 12.53 36.37
CA GLN A 35 36.02 11.10 36.41
C GLN A 35 35.50 10.36 37.65
N GLN A 36 35.27 11.06 38.77
CA GLN A 36 34.73 10.48 40.00
C GLN A 36 33.19 10.41 39.98
N GLN A 37 32.55 11.31 39.24
CA GLN A 37 31.11 11.43 39.10
C GLN A 37 30.74 11.69 37.63
N PRO A 38 30.88 10.68 36.75
CA PRO A 38 30.46 10.81 35.36
C PRO A 38 28.94 10.97 35.29
N LEU A 39 28.47 11.86 34.41
CA LEU A 39 27.04 12.04 34.14
C LEU A 39 26.55 11.15 32.98
N VAL A 40 27.47 10.52 32.28
CA VAL A 40 27.19 9.61 31.16
C VAL A 40 26.75 8.26 31.71
N GLU A 41 25.57 7.82 31.30
CA GLU A 41 24.98 6.53 31.62
C GLU A 41 24.87 5.67 30.36
N GLN A 42 24.96 4.35 30.49
CA GLN A 42 24.75 3.44 29.37
C GLN A 42 23.39 2.75 29.51
N TRP A 43 22.58 2.84 28.46
CA TRP A 43 21.24 2.29 28.40
C TRP A 43 21.11 1.33 27.21
N ALA A 44 20.29 0.32 27.36
CA ALA A 44 19.88 -0.59 26.30
C ALA A 44 18.43 -0.33 25.89
N ILE A 45 18.19 -0.20 24.59
CA ILE A 45 16.91 0.16 24.01
C ILE A 45 16.27 -1.09 23.38
N CYS A 46 15.02 -1.39 23.72
CA CYS A 46 14.27 -2.44 23.03
C CYS A 46 13.81 -1.92 21.67
N GLY A 47 14.31 -2.50 20.59
CA GLY A 47 13.93 -2.07 19.24
C GLY A 47 12.48 -2.39 18.88
N ALA A 48 11.83 -3.31 19.61
CA ALA A 48 10.43 -3.69 19.36
C ALA A 48 9.42 -2.72 20.00
N CYS A 49 9.61 -2.28 21.25
CA CYS A 49 8.66 -1.42 21.96
C CYS A 49 9.23 -0.11 22.51
N GLY A 50 10.52 0.16 22.31
CA GLY A 50 11.17 1.38 22.77
C GLY A 50 11.50 1.42 24.27
N HIS A 51 11.20 0.36 25.03
CA HIS A 51 11.53 0.27 26.46
C HIS A 51 13.05 0.38 26.71
N MET A 52 13.45 1.10 27.76
CA MET A 52 14.85 1.36 28.08
C MET A 52 15.21 0.73 29.44
N ARG A 53 16.36 0.03 29.51
CA ARG A 53 16.95 -0.46 30.77
C ARG A 53 18.38 0.02 30.92
N ARG A 54 18.82 0.30 32.15
CA ARG A 54 20.23 0.65 32.38
C ARG A 54 21.10 -0.57 32.20
N MET A 55 22.31 -0.40 31.66
CA MET A 55 23.25 -1.52 31.57
C MET A 55 23.62 -2.09 32.94
N THR A 56 23.59 -1.27 33.99
CA THR A 56 23.81 -1.71 35.37
C THR A 56 22.70 -2.60 35.92
N GLU A 57 21.49 -2.52 35.37
CA GLU A 57 20.37 -3.41 35.67
C GLU A 57 20.50 -4.71 34.88
N LEU A 58 20.78 -4.61 33.57
CA LEU A 58 20.96 -5.76 32.67
C LEU A 58 22.18 -6.62 33.01
N SER A 59 23.21 -6.04 33.60
CA SER A 59 24.43 -6.77 33.99
C SER A 59 24.27 -7.60 35.27
N ARG A 60 23.11 -7.53 35.93
CA ARG A 60 22.86 -8.32 37.14
C ARG A 60 22.60 -9.79 36.79
N PRO A 61 23.06 -10.76 37.59
CA PRO A 61 22.85 -12.18 37.32
C PRO A 61 21.38 -12.60 37.20
N GLU A 62 20.49 -11.90 37.91
CA GLU A 62 19.05 -12.16 37.96
C GLU A 62 18.27 -11.42 36.85
N ALA A 63 18.94 -10.65 35.99
CA ALA A 63 18.27 -9.86 34.97
C ALA A 63 17.72 -10.76 33.85
N GLU A 64 16.41 -10.67 33.60
CA GLU A 64 15.79 -11.36 32.48
C GLU A 64 16.29 -10.82 31.13
N ALA A 65 16.64 -11.72 30.22
CA ALA A 65 17.04 -11.38 28.86
C ALA A 65 15.91 -10.65 28.12
N ALA A 66 14.67 -11.10 28.31
CA ALA A 66 13.51 -10.52 27.67
C ALA A 66 13.19 -9.11 28.15
N CYS A 67 12.68 -8.31 27.23
CA CYS A 67 12.13 -7.01 27.57
C CYS A 67 10.91 -7.19 28.48
N PRO A 68 10.90 -6.63 29.71
CA PRO A 68 9.79 -6.82 30.66
C PRO A 68 8.47 -6.21 30.18
N GLN A 69 8.51 -5.31 29.20
CA GLN A 69 7.32 -4.63 28.68
C GLN A 69 6.65 -5.36 27.50
N CYS A 70 7.42 -6.00 26.61
CA CYS A 70 6.86 -6.67 25.41
C CYS A 70 7.31 -8.12 25.21
N GLY A 71 8.18 -8.64 26.08
CA GLY A 71 8.72 -10.00 25.98
C GLY A 71 9.79 -10.21 24.90
N HIS A 72 10.17 -9.18 24.13
CA HIS A 72 11.15 -9.33 23.04
C HIS A 72 12.57 -9.56 23.59
N ASP A 73 13.21 -10.66 23.16
CA ASP A 73 14.55 -11.06 23.59
C ASP A 73 15.49 -11.50 22.45
N ARG A 74 14.96 -11.68 21.23
CA ARG A 74 15.68 -12.24 20.07
C ARG A 74 16.18 -11.15 19.13
N ASP A 75 17.05 -11.52 18.19
CA ASP A 75 17.55 -10.70 17.07
C ASP A 75 18.31 -9.41 17.44
N SER A 76 18.71 -8.65 16.42
CA SER A 76 19.49 -7.41 16.53
C SER A 76 18.75 -6.26 17.21
N ASN A 77 17.44 -6.37 17.43
CA ASN A 77 16.61 -5.38 18.10
C ASN A 77 16.46 -5.68 19.61
N SER A 78 17.07 -6.76 20.10
CA SER A 78 17.10 -7.11 21.52
C SER A 78 17.91 -6.12 22.35
N GLN A 79 17.52 -5.91 23.62
CA GLN A 79 18.26 -5.07 24.56
C GLN A 79 19.65 -5.64 24.91
N LEU A 80 19.90 -6.93 24.62
CA LEU A 80 21.21 -7.55 24.82
C LEU A 80 22.17 -7.25 23.67
N ASP A 81 21.67 -6.83 22.51
CA ASP A 81 22.50 -6.51 21.36
C ASP A 81 23.32 -5.23 21.61
N LYS A 82 24.62 -5.28 21.26
CA LYS A 82 25.51 -4.12 21.45
C LYS A 82 25.09 -2.93 20.58
N GLY A 83 24.53 -3.20 19.40
CA GLY A 83 23.96 -2.22 18.49
C GLY A 83 22.76 -1.48 19.09
N GLN A 84 22.14 -1.98 20.15
CA GLN A 84 21.04 -1.32 20.87
C GLN A 84 21.47 -0.61 22.16
N GLN A 85 22.77 -0.60 22.48
CA GLN A 85 23.32 0.05 23.67
C GLN A 85 23.84 1.45 23.33
N ARG A 86 23.29 2.50 23.95
CA ARG A 86 23.72 3.89 23.72
C ARG A 86 24.08 4.59 25.02
N ARG A 87 24.89 5.63 24.89
CA ARG A 87 25.25 6.52 25.99
C ARG A 87 24.25 7.66 26.08
N PHE A 88 23.84 7.98 27.29
CA PHE A 88 22.85 9.00 27.57
C PHE A 88 23.34 9.92 28.69
N ILE A 89 22.88 11.16 28.66
CA ILE A 89 23.01 12.08 29.78
C ILE A 89 21.61 12.54 30.18
N GLU A 90 21.29 12.40 31.46
CA GLU A 90 20.08 12.99 32.01
C GLU A 90 20.24 14.51 32.06
N PHE A 91 19.44 15.21 31.26
CA PHE A 91 19.63 16.64 31.00
C PHE A 91 19.44 17.49 32.27
N SER A 92 18.56 17.07 33.19
CA SER A 92 18.32 17.69 34.50
C SER A 92 19.58 17.72 35.40
N ARG A 93 20.48 16.74 35.22
CA ARG A 93 21.75 16.61 35.96
C ARG A 93 22.92 17.26 35.22
N SER A 94 22.71 17.68 33.97
CA SER A 94 23.71 18.34 33.14
C SER A 94 23.49 19.85 33.10
N GLN A 95 24.47 20.55 32.51
CA GLN A 95 24.41 21.98 32.27
C GLN A 95 24.76 22.26 30.81
N ALA A 96 23.91 23.06 30.16
CA ALA A 96 24.21 23.64 28.85
C ALA A 96 25.10 24.87 29.06
N LEU A 97 26.26 24.89 28.40
CA LEU A 97 27.27 25.91 28.61
C LEU A 97 27.57 26.65 27.30
N SER A 98 27.61 27.97 27.40
CA SER A 98 28.05 28.88 26.34
C SER A 98 29.40 29.50 26.69
N TYR A 99 30.24 29.72 25.69
CA TYR A 99 31.50 30.45 25.82
C TYR A 99 31.59 31.47 24.68
N MET A 100 31.18 32.70 24.97
CA MET A 100 31.22 33.83 24.05
C MET A 100 31.79 35.06 24.75
N GLU A 101 32.50 35.90 24.02
CA GLU A 101 33.02 37.17 24.53
C GLU A 101 31.88 38.20 24.66
N HIS A 102 32.07 39.22 25.52
CA HIS A 102 31.02 40.21 25.84
C HIS A 102 30.37 40.85 24.60
N TYR A 103 31.19 41.29 23.64
CA TYR A 103 30.70 41.93 22.41
C TYR A 103 29.99 40.98 21.46
N GLU A 104 30.37 39.70 21.44
CA GLU A 104 29.75 38.67 20.59
C GLU A 104 28.34 38.31 21.07
N SER A 105 28.07 38.49 22.36
CA SER A 105 26.78 38.16 22.97
C SER A 105 25.69 39.21 22.78
N LEU A 106 26.01 40.42 22.29
CA LEU A 106 25.03 41.52 22.14
C LEU A 106 24.04 41.21 21.01
N SER A 107 22.74 41.17 21.30
CA SER A 107 21.71 40.86 20.29
C SER A 107 21.37 42.10 19.44
N ALA A 108 21.57 42.01 18.11
CA ALA A 108 20.83 42.83 17.15
C ALA A 108 19.52 42.10 16.79
N ASP A 109 18.44 42.84 16.47
CA ASP A 109 17.13 42.29 16.06
C ASP A 109 17.29 41.20 14.99
N ARG A 110 17.35 39.94 15.42
CA ARG A 110 17.39 38.76 14.57
C ARG A 110 16.15 37.95 14.90
N SER A 111 15.38 37.65 13.86
CA SER A 111 14.07 37.01 13.90
C SER A 111 14.04 35.72 14.72
N GLU A 112 13.14 35.65 15.70
CA GLU A 112 12.98 34.55 16.68
C GLU A 112 12.37 33.25 16.11
N GLU A 113 11.85 33.26 14.88
CA GLU A 113 10.76 32.34 14.50
C GLU A 113 11.15 31.04 13.78
N ARG A 114 12.43 30.70 13.57
CA ARG A 114 12.83 29.57 12.70
C ARG A 114 13.70 28.45 13.29
N GLU A 115 14.05 28.47 14.57
CA GLU A 115 15.16 27.61 15.06
C GLU A 115 14.75 26.32 15.79
N ARG A 116 13.45 26.02 15.93
CA ARG A 116 12.95 24.86 16.70
C ARG A 116 13.06 23.50 16.01
N GLU A 117 13.38 23.46 14.72
CA GLU A 117 13.42 22.24 13.90
C GLU A 117 14.80 21.59 13.80
N ARG A 118 15.82 22.03 14.55
CA ARG A 118 17.18 21.46 14.39
C ARG A 118 17.35 20.06 14.98
N TYR A 119 16.42 19.55 15.79
CA TYR A 119 16.61 18.33 16.58
C TYR A 119 15.52 17.28 16.36
N GLN A 120 15.91 16.01 16.46
CA GLN A 120 15.01 14.86 16.47
C GLN A 120 14.78 14.40 17.92
N THR A 121 13.52 14.16 18.28
CA THR A 121 13.15 13.65 19.61
C THR A 121 12.29 12.41 19.53
N ILE A 122 12.56 11.44 20.40
CA ILE A 122 11.87 10.16 20.54
C ILE A 122 11.31 10.04 21.96
N ARG A 123 10.14 9.43 22.12
CA ARG A 123 9.53 9.16 23.43
C ARG A 123 9.57 7.66 23.72
N SER A 124 10.08 7.32 24.90
CA SER A 124 10.05 5.98 25.46
C SER A 124 9.10 5.94 26.64
N PHE A 125 8.33 4.86 26.76
CA PHE A 125 7.45 4.61 27.88
C PHE A 125 7.88 3.34 28.60
N ASP A 126 7.90 3.41 29.92
CA ASP A 126 8.08 2.28 30.82
C ASP A 126 6.83 2.12 31.68
N LEU A 127 6.12 1.03 31.38
CA LEU A 127 4.87 0.59 31.97
C LEU A 127 5.09 -0.54 33.00
N THR A 128 6.35 -0.81 33.39
CA THR A 128 6.71 -1.96 34.24
C THR A 128 6.74 -1.62 35.72
N GLN A 129 6.69 -0.32 36.07
CA GLN A 129 6.75 0.15 37.46
C GLN A 129 5.57 -0.33 38.31
N ASP A 130 4.35 -0.21 37.78
CA ASP A 130 3.12 -0.61 38.46
C ASP A 130 2.17 -1.34 37.49
N ALA A 131 1.40 -2.27 38.05
CA ALA A 131 0.27 -2.87 37.36
C ALA A 131 -0.86 -1.84 37.13
N PRO A 132 -1.71 -2.04 36.11
CA PRO A 132 -2.94 -1.27 35.94
C PRO A 132 -3.77 -1.22 37.23
N SER A 133 -4.14 -0.02 37.67
CA SER A 133 -5.01 0.15 38.84
C SER A 133 -6.50 0.02 38.49
N GLY A 134 -6.83 0.02 37.20
CA GLY A 134 -8.14 -0.30 36.66
C GLY A 134 -8.14 -0.15 35.14
N ALA A 135 -8.92 -0.99 34.46
CA ALA A 135 -9.21 -0.83 33.04
C ALA A 135 -10.70 -1.07 32.75
N VAL A 136 -11.22 -0.38 31.74
CA VAL A 136 -12.55 -0.61 31.17
C VAL A 136 -12.44 -0.61 29.65
N GLY A 137 -13.23 -1.41 28.95
CA GLY A 137 -13.22 -1.39 27.49
C GLY A 137 -14.28 -2.27 26.84
N ASP A 138 -14.37 -2.16 25.52
CA ASP A 138 -15.22 -2.97 24.66
C ASP A 138 -14.34 -3.84 23.74
N GLU A 139 -14.71 -5.12 23.61
CA GLU A 139 -14.01 -6.07 22.74
C GLU A 139 -14.51 -6.04 21.30
N LYS A 140 -15.78 -5.62 21.08
CA LYS A 140 -16.38 -5.56 19.73
C LYS A 140 -15.78 -4.43 18.91
N LEU A 141 -15.68 -3.23 19.48
CA LEU A 141 -14.87 -2.15 18.95
C LEU A 141 -13.69 -1.95 19.91
N PRO A 142 -12.45 -2.33 19.54
CA PRO A 142 -11.31 -2.30 20.45
C PRO A 142 -11.03 -0.86 20.92
N PHE A 143 -11.61 -0.54 22.07
CA PHE A 143 -11.48 0.73 22.77
C PHE A 143 -11.41 0.42 24.25
N GLY A 144 -10.53 1.11 24.96
CA GLY A 144 -10.44 0.96 26.40
C GLY A 144 -9.72 2.11 27.06
N ILE A 145 -9.97 2.25 28.36
CA ILE A 145 -9.43 3.29 29.23
C ILE A 145 -8.76 2.55 30.39
N GLU A 146 -7.46 2.79 30.58
CA GLU A 146 -6.69 2.22 31.68
C GLU A 146 -6.01 3.32 32.46
N TYR A 147 -6.12 3.25 33.79
CA TYR A 147 -5.42 4.13 34.69
C TYR A 147 -4.23 3.41 35.33
N ARG A 148 -3.10 4.12 35.38
CA ARG A 148 -1.86 3.68 36.03
C ARG A 148 -1.39 4.75 37.00
N ALA A 149 -1.11 4.32 38.23
CA ALA A 149 -0.60 5.20 39.28
C ALA A 149 0.81 5.71 39.00
N SER A 150 1.62 4.92 38.27
CA SER A 150 3.01 5.23 37.94
C SER A 150 3.33 4.79 36.51
N VAL A 151 3.71 5.75 35.67
CA VAL A 151 4.27 5.53 34.34
C VAL A 151 5.49 6.43 34.18
N ILE A 152 6.58 5.86 33.68
CA ILE A 152 7.76 6.63 33.34
C ILE A 152 7.74 6.94 31.84
N MET A 153 7.75 8.23 31.50
CA MET A 153 7.98 8.72 30.15
C MET A 153 9.38 9.33 30.06
N ARG A 154 10.18 8.85 29.11
CA ARG A 154 11.49 9.41 28.78
C ARG A 154 11.38 10.13 27.45
N GLU A 155 11.69 11.43 27.45
CA GLU A 155 11.89 12.18 26.22
C GLU A 155 13.37 12.22 25.91
N VAL A 156 13.74 11.74 24.72
CA VAL A 156 15.13 11.59 24.27
C VAL A 156 15.35 12.50 23.08
N ASN A 157 16.30 13.42 23.18
CA ASN A 157 16.86 14.15 22.05
C ASN A 157 18.02 13.31 21.46
N VAL A 158 17.77 12.76 20.29
CA VAL A 158 18.66 11.81 19.60
C VAL A 158 19.64 12.49 18.66
N GLY A 159 19.73 13.82 18.69
CA GLY A 159 20.67 14.60 17.89
C GLY A 159 19.99 15.52 16.88
N PHE A 160 20.74 15.90 15.86
CA PHE A 160 20.32 16.85 14.83
C PHE A 160 19.37 16.19 13.81
N GLN A 161 18.44 16.97 13.25
CA GLN A 161 17.61 16.50 12.15
C GLN A 161 18.44 16.19 10.89
N GLY A 162 17.99 15.21 10.10
CA GLY A 162 18.59 14.83 8.82
C GLY A 162 19.62 13.71 8.91
N GLU A 163 20.02 13.27 10.12
CA GLU A 163 20.83 12.06 10.27
C GLU A 163 19.97 10.79 10.07
N PRO A 164 20.45 9.78 9.33
CA PRO A 164 19.69 8.56 9.09
C PRO A 164 19.54 7.74 10.38
N GLY A 165 18.31 7.34 10.70
CA GLY A 165 18.00 6.52 11.86
C GLY A 165 18.27 5.04 11.60
N VAL A 166 19.31 4.49 12.23
CA VAL A 166 19.73 3.08 12.08
C VAL A 166 19.56 2.25 13.36
N VAL A 167 19.31 2.91 14.49
CA VAL A 167 19.10 2.25 15.79
C VAL A 167 17.61 2.11 16.03
N ALA A 168 17.10 0.89 16.17
CA ALA A 168 15.67 0.66 16.40
C ALA A 168 15.26 1.18 17.79
N PHE A 169 14.18 1.96 17.87
CA PHE A 169 13.69 2.59 19.11
C PHE A 169 12.18 2.34 19.31
N GLY A 170 11.72 1.15 18.93
CA GLY A 170 10.30 0.79 18.99
C GLY A 170 9.64 0.77 17.61
N VAL A 171 8.31 0.62 17.61
CA VAL A 171 7.51 0.51 16.38
C VAL A 171 7.62 1.79 15.56
N ASP A 172 8.06 1.65 14.31
CA ASP A 172 8.27 2.73 13.33
C ASP A 172 9.16 3.88 13.79
N GLN A 173 10.01 3.64 14.80
CA GLN A 173 10.90 4.65 15.36
C GLN A 173 12.35 4.18 15.28
N SER A 174 13.21 5.02 14.72
CA SER A 174 14.65 4.80 14.72
C SER A 174 15.42 6.07 15.07
N ALA A 175 16.56 5.89 15.72
CA ALA A 175 17.48 6.95 16.14
C ALA A 175 18.78 6.89 15.33
N PRO A 176 19.43 8.05 15.10
CA PRO A 176 20.77 8.10 14.50
C PRO A 176 21.81 7.42 15.38
N ASP A 177 22.78 6.71 14.80
CA ASP A 177 23.79 5.99 15.60
C ASP A 177 24.56 6.89 16.56
N THR A 178 24.91 8.10 16.12
CA THR A 178 25.87 8.97 16.83
C THR A 178 25.25 10.03 17.72
N GLY A 179 24.03 10.48 17.43
CA GLY A 179 23.40 11.62 18.11
C GLY A 179 24.34 12.81 18.29
N PHE A 180 24.54 13.29 19.52
CA PHE A 180 25.51 14.33 19.81
C PHE A 180 26.91 13.75 19.95
N ARG A 181 27.86 14.23 19.13
CA ARG A 181 29.29 13.91 19.30
C ARG A 181 29.92 14.89 20.26
N VAL A 182 30.28 14.43 21.44
CA VAL A 182 30.76 15.23 22.56
C VAL A 182 32.17 14.80 22.99
N CYS A 183 33.05 15.75 23.26
CA CYS A 183 34.38 15.43 23.79
C CYS A 183 34.29 14.90 25.23
N GLY A 184 34.77 13.68 25.47
CA GLY A 184 34.79 13.00 26.77
C GLY A 184 35.63 13.65 27.86
N ASP A 185 36.43 14.67 27.53
CA ASP A 185 37.24 15.41 28.52
C ASP A 185 36.68 16.80 28.87
N CYS A 186 36.00 17.47 27.94
CA CYS A 186 35.56 18.86 28.15
C CYS A 186 34.11 19.13 27.78
N GLY A 187 33.38 18.17 27.24
CA GLY A 187 31.95 18.31 26.93
C GLY A 187 31.62 19.18 25.72
N ILE A 188 32.61 19.71 24.99
CA ILE A 188 32.35 20.45 23.75
C ILE A 188 31.67 19.53 22.74
N THR A 189 30.64 20.03 22.07
CA THR A 189 29.84 19.25 21.12
C THR A 189 30.17 19.66 19.69
N ALA A 190 30.35 18.68 18.81
CA ALA A 190 30.52 18.93 17.40
C ALA A 190 29.18 19.37 16.78
N ILE A 191 29.24 20.39 15.92
CA ILE A 191 28.08 20.91 15.19
C ILE A 191 28.10 20.32 13.76
N PRO A 192 26.95 19.92 13.19
CA PRO A 192 26.88 19.42 11.82
C PRO A 192 27.51 20.37 10.81
N GLY A 193 28.21 19.81 9.83
CA GLY A 193 28.87 20.57 8.75
C GLY A 193 30.26 21.11 9.10
N LYS A 194 30.73 20.98 10.35
CA LYS A 194 32.13 21.26 10.72
C LYS A 194 32.91 19.95 10.89
N LYS A 195 34.15 19.92 10.42
CA LYS A 195 35.03 18.77 10.68
C LYS A 195 35.42 18.75 12.16
N LEU A 196 35.65 17.55 12.71
CA LEU A 196 35.96 17.38 14.14
C LEU A 196 37.27 18.08 14.56
N ASP A 197 38.19 18.27 13.61
CA ASP A 197 39.45 18.97 13.82
C ASP A 197 39.27 20.50 13.84
N GLU A 198 38.25 21.04 13.17
CA GLU A 198 37.91 22.46 13.21
C GLU A 198 37.20 22.88 14.51
N ILE A 199 36.73 21.92 15.32
CA ILE A 199 36.05 22.22 16.58
C ILE A 199 37.06 22.75 17.60
N GLN A 200 36.74 23.92 18.16
CA GLN A 200 37.58 24.57 19.17
C GLN A 200 37.21 24.09 20.57
N HIS A 201 38.20 23.52 21.27
CA HIS A 201 38.05 23.07 22.66
C HIS A 201 38.46 24.16 23.65
N ARG A 202 37.91 24.10 24.88
CA ARG A 202 38.30 25.01 25.96
C ARG A 202 39.78 24.85 26.32
N ARG A 203 40.38 25.93 26.85
CA ARG A 203 41.75 25.91 27.41
C ARG A 203 41.92 24.87 28.51
N SER A 204 40.85 24.55 29.23
CA SER A 204 40.82 23.54 30.31
C SER A 204 40.71 22.09 29.81
N CYS A 205 40.54 21.83 28.51
CA CYS A 205 40.49 20.47 27.98
C CYS A 205 41.87 19.80 28.12
N SER A 206 41.92 18.68 28.85
CA SER A 206 43.12 17.89 29.11
C SER A 206 43.85 17.43 27.83
N LYS A 207 43.08 17.15 26.76
CA LYS A 207 43.59 16.65 25.47
C LYS A 207 43.97 17.73 24.48
N ARG A 208 43.64 19.00 24.74
CA ARG A 208 43.94 20.10 23.81
C ARG A 208 45.43 20.21 23.50
N ARG A 209 46.28 20.22 24.53
CA ARG A 209 47.75 20.29 24.36
C ARG A 209 48.31 19.09 23.60
N ALA A 210 47.76 17.90 23.85
CA ALA A 210 48.15 16.68 23.15
C ALA A 210 47.77 16.77 21.66
N ASN A 211 46.60 17.34 21.34
CA ASN A 211 46.15 17.55 19.97
C ASN A 211 47.00 18.59 19.23
N GLU A 212 47.34 19.70 19.89
CA GLU A 212 48.24 20.73 19.34
C GLU A 212 49.63 20.15 19.01
N LYS A 213 50.17 19.30 19.91
CA LYS A 213 51.44 18.59 19.66
C LYS A 213 51.35 17.66 18.45
N ARG A 214 50.29 16.85 18.31
CA ARG A 214 50.10 15.96 17.15
C ARG A 214 50.02 16.73 15.83
N ARG A 215 49.34 17.88 15.83
CA ARG A 215 49.30 18.77 14.66
C ARG A 215 50.68 19.32 14.30
N GLN A 216 51.47 19.74 15.29
CA GLN A 216 52.84 20.20 15.07
C GLN A 216 53.74 19.09 14.51
N GLU A 217 53.49 17.83 14.92
CA GLU A 217 54.16 16.64 14.41
C GLU A 217 53.64 16.19 13.03
N GLY A 218 52.73 16.93 12.40
CA GLY A 218 52.17 16.61 11.08
C GLY A 218 51.28 15.37 11.07
N ARG A 219 50.72 14.98 12.23
CA ARG A 219 49.81 13.84 12.33
C ARG A 219 48.37 14.27 12.11
N ASP A 220 47.65 13.49 11.29
CA ASP A 220 46.24 13.74 10.94
C ASP A 220 45.24 13.22 11.99
N ASP A 221 45.68 12.41 12.98
CA ASP A 221 44.80 11.87 14.00
C ASP A 221 44.54 12.83 15.16
N LEU A 222 43.27 12.92 15.58
CA LEU A 222 42.86 13.76 16.71
C LEU A 222 43.15 13.08 18.05
N ALA A 223 43.63 13.86 19.02
CA ALA A 223 43.87 13.38 20.40
C ALA A 223 42.61 13.40 21.28
N TYR A 224 41.50 13.93 20.77
CA TYR A 224 40.24 14.06 21.50
C TYR A 224 39.46 12.75 21.51
N ASP A 225 38.95 12.38 22.68
CA ASP A 225 37.98 11.28 22.82
C ASP A 225 36.58 11.80 22.47
N TRP A 226 36.10 11.53 21.26
CA TRP A 226 34.75 11.91 20.83
C TRP A 226 33.77 10.78 21.14
N GLN A 227 32.75 11.09 21.94
CA GLN A 227 31.73 10.16 22.39
C GLN A 227 30.38 10.51 21.76
N ALA A 228 29.71 9.50 21.20
CA ALA A 228 28.32 9.59 20.79
C ALA A 228 27.40 9.52 22.02
N LEU A 229 26.47 10.45 22.16
CA LEU A 229 25.50 10.46 23.25
C LEU A 229 24.15 11.04 22.85
N TYR A 230 23.11 10.60 23.56
CA TYR A 230 21.79 11.22 23.55
C TYR A 230 21.55 12.01 24.83
N LEU A 231 20.67 13.00 24.76
CA LEU A 231 20.21 13.74 25.93
C LEU A 231 18.81 13.28 26.25
N TYR A 232 18.50 13.00 27.50
CA TYR A 232 17.14 12.61 27.89
C TYR A 232 16.67 13.31 29.14
N ARG A 233 15.34 13.33 29.32
CA ARG A 233 14.70 13.66 30.60
C ARG A 233 13.72 12.56 30.95
N GLU A 234 13.52 12.37 32.25
CA GLU A 234 12.54 11.42 32.77
C GLU A 234 11.39 12.17 33.45
N LEU A 235 10.16 11.72 33.21
CA LEU A 235 8.97 12.14 33.94
C LEU A 235 8.30 10.88 34.48
N ASN A 236 8.19 10.79 35.80
CA ASN A 236 7.43 9.75 36.48
C ASN A 236 6.15 10.36 37.07
N SER A 237 4.99 9.88 36.61
CA SER A 237 3.69 10.42 37.02
C SER A 237 2.55 9.44 36.76
N GLU A 238 1.35 9.77 37.23
CA GLU A 238 0.13 9.05 36.89
C GLU A 238 -0.22 9.22 35.40
N ALA A 239 -0.89 8.22 34.84
CA ALA A 239 -1.29 8.22 33.44
C ALA A 239 -2.64 7.55 33.21
N ILE A 240 -3.39 8.07 32.23
CA ILE A 240 -4.49 7.34 31.58
C ILE A 240 -4.04 6.94 30.18
N ARG A 241 -4.20 5.67 29.85
CA ARG A 241 -3.98 5.13 28.51
C ARG A 241 -5.33 4.87 27.85
N LEU A 242 -5.49 5.37 26.63
CA LEU A 242 -6.65 5.12 25.78
C LEU A 242 -6.24 4.16 24.68
N LEU A 243 -6.71 2.92 24.69
CA LEU A 243 -6.59 2.02 23.56
C LEU A 243 -7.50 2.55 22.45
N LEU A 244 -6.92 2.84 21.30
CA LEU A 244 -7.67 3.28 20.13
C LEU A 244 -7.99 2.08 19.24
N PRO A 245 -9.19 2.06 18.61
CA PRO A 245 -9.41 1.16 17.49
C PRO A 245 -8.42 1.52 16.39
N ILE A 246 -8.01 0.53 15.60
CA ILE A 246 -7.08 0.66 14.46
C ILE A 246 -7.21 2.05 13.82
N ALA A 247 -6.15 2.86 13.93
CA ALA A 247 -6.07 4.27 13.56
C ALA A 247 -4.81 4.48 12.72
N ASP A 248 -4.90 5.27 11.64
CA ASP A 248 -3.71 5.75 10.94
C ASP A 248 -3.11 7.00 11.62
N ASP A 249 -1.97 7.49 11.14
CA ASP A 249 -1.30 8.66 11.73
C ASP A 249 -2.19 9.91 11.76
N ASN A 250 -3.08 10.08 10.76
CA ASN A 250 -3.97 11.23 10.71
C ASN A 250 -5.09 11.11 11.74
N ASP A 251 -5.61 9.90 11.95
CA ASP A 251 -6.59 9.61 12.99
C ASP A 251 -5.99 9.87 14.39
N VAL A 252 -4.75 9.44 14.62
CA VAL A 252 -4.03 9.65 15.89
C VAL A 252 -3.77 11.13 16.16
N ASP A 253 -3.29 11.88 15.17
CA ASP A 253 -3.05 13.33 15.29
C ASP A 253 -4.37 14.09 15.52
N THR A 254 -5.43 13.71 14.81
CA THR A 254 -6.77 14.30 14.96
C THR A 254 -7.34 14.03 16.35
N LEU A 255 -7.24 12.79 16.85
CA LEU A 255 -7.72 12.43 18.19
C LEU A 255 -6.91 13.11 19.29
N THR A 256 -5.59 13.23 19.12
CA THR A 256 -4.74 13.99 20.05
C THR A 256 -5.23 15.43 20.19
N ALA A 257 -5.54 16.10 19.07
CA ALA A 257 -6.12 17.44 19.06
C ALA A 257 -7.50 17.50 19.74
N CYS A 258 -8.35 16.52 19.47
CA CYS A 258 -9.69 16.41 20.08
C CYS A 258 -9.62 16.26 21.61
N ILE A 259 -8.74 15.41 22.12
CA ILE A 259 -8.58 15.20 23.57
C ILE A 259 -8.04 16.47 24.23
N HIS A 260 -7.07 17.16 23.61
CA HIS A 260 -6.61 18.46 24.11
C HIS A 260 -7.74 19.50 24.19
N LEU A 261 -8.60 19.58 23.17
CA LEU A 261 -9.78 20.44 23.18
C LEU A 261 -10.74 20.07 24.32
N GLY A 262 -11.08 18.79 24.44
CA GLY A 262 -12.00 18.29 25.46
C GLY A 262 -11.51 18.56 26.87
N LEU A 263 -10.21 18.37 27.14
CA LEU A 263 -9.59 18.70 28.41
C LEU A 263 -9.71 20.20 28.68
N ARG A 264 -9.33 21.06 27.73
CA ARG A 264 -9.46 22.52 27.89
C ARG A 264 -10.88 22.96 28.26
N LEU A 265 -11.88 22.35 27.62
CA LEU A 265 -13.29 22.63 27.91
C LEU A 265 -13.72 22.10 29.28
N ARG A 266 -13.29 20.89 29.64
CA ARG A 266 -13.60 20.25 30.93
C ARG A 266 -13.06 21.06 32.12
N PHE A 267 -11.98 21.79 31.92
CA PHE A 267 -11.28 22.54 32.96
C PHE A 267 -11.51 24.06 32.93
N GLU A 268 -12.30 24.55 31.98
CA GLU A 268 -12.55 25.99 31.81
C GLU A 268 -11.24 26.82 31.67
N GLY A 269 -10.18 26.22 31.12
CA GLY A 269 -8.84 26.81 31.08
C GLY A 269 -7.82 25.92 30.36
N ASN A 270 -6.58 26.39 30.21
CA ASN A 270 -5.51 25.59 29.59
C ASN A 270 -4.85 24.66 30.62
N PRO A 271 -5.04 23.32 30.56
CA PRO A 271 -4.38 22.39 31.47
C PRO A 271 -2.91 22.23 31.04
N ALA A 272 -2.08 23.25 31.29
CA ALA A 272 -0.71 23.33 30.80
C ALA A 272 0.20 22.19 31.31
N HIS A 273 -0.22 21.50 32.37
CA HIS A 273 0.49 20.36 32.94
C HIS A 273 0.08 19.02 32.30
N LEU A 274 -1.03 18.93 31.55
CA LEU A 274 -1.44 17.66 30.95
C LEU A 274 -0.77 17.44 29.59
N ILE A 275 -0.08 16.31 29.47
CA ILE A 275 0.56 15.85 28.26
C ILE A 275 -0.36 14.82 27.61
N VAL A 276 -0.69 15.00 26.32
CA VAL A 276 -1.36 13.99 25.50
C VAL A 276 -0.39 13.59 24.41
N THR A 277 -0.01 12.32 24.36
CA THR A 277 0.99 11.82 23.41
C THR A 277 0.62 10.44 22.90
N PRO A 278 0.85 10.14 21.61
CA PRO A 278 0.67 8.81 21.09
C PRO A 278 1.74 7.85 21.63
N GLN A 279 1.35 6.58 21.75
CA GLN A 279 2.21 5.44 22.02
C GLN A 279 1.79 4.29 21.10
N ILE A 280 2.74 3.65 20.44
CA ILE A 280 2.51 2.45 19.64
C ILE A 280 3.22 1.28 20.31
N MET A 281 2.49 0.18 20.51
CA MET A 281 3.04 -1.05 21.07
C MET A 281 2.88 -2.21 20.10
N PRO A 282 3.85 -3.12 20.01
CA PRO A 282 3.64 -4.38 19.30
C PRO A 282 2.70 -5.27 20.12
N ASP A 283 1.78 -5.95 19.45
CA ASP A 283 1.02 -7.05 20.01
C ASP A 283 1.85 -8.35 19.91
N PRO A 284 2.25 -8.98 21.03
CA PRO A 284 3.09 -10.17 20.99
C PRO A 284 2.40 -11.37 20.30
N ALA A 285 1.07 -11.45 20.34
CA ALA A 285 0.31 -12.57 19.81
C ALA A 285 0.04 -12.44 18.31
N THR A 286 -0.31 -11.23 17.85
CA THR A 286 -0.73 -10.99 16.46
C THR A 286 0.34 -10.29 15.61
N ARG A 287 1.42 -9.80 16.24
CA ARG A 287 2.41 -8.88 15.64
C ARG A 287 1.81 -7.59 15.07
N MET A 288 0.53 -7.30 15.35
CA MET A 288 -0.11 -6.05 14.96
C MET A 288 0.34 -4.89 15.85
N LYS A 289 0.13 -3.67 15.35
CA LYS A 289 0.36 -2.44 16.09
C LYS A 289 -0.88 -2.12 16.94
N ARG A 290 -0.67 -1.85 18.23
CA ARG A 290 -1.70 -1.28 19.11
C ARG A 290 -1.42 0.20 19.32
N TYR A 291 -2.40 1.02 19.00
CA TYR A 291 -2.33 2.47 19.12
C TYR A 291 -2.93 2.90 20.45
N TYR A 292 -2.19 3.73 21.17
CA TYR A 292 -2.65 4.33 22.42
C TYR A 292 -2.47 5.84 22.37
N LEU A 293 -3.38 6.55 23.03
CA LEU A 293 -3.11 7.90 23.52
C LEU A 293 -2.83 7.83 25.01
N VAL A 294 -1.68 8.33 25.42
CA VAL A 294 -1.28 8.43 26.81
C VAL A 294 -1.51 9.87 27.28
N LEU A 295 -2.38 10.02 28.27
CA LEU A 295 -2.61 11.24 29.01
C LEU A 295 -1.77 11.16 30.28
N MET A 296 -0.82 12.07 30.48
CA MET A 296 0.04 12.11 31.66
C MET A 296 0.02 13.48 32.31
N ASP A 297 0.20 13.50 33.63
CA ASP A 297 0.42 14.73 34.37
C ASP A 297 1.92 15.08 34.40
N ALA A 298 2.29 16.27 33.93
CA ALA A 298 3.67 16.77 33.92
C ALA A 298 4.21 17.11 35.31
N VAL A 299 3.36 17.17 36.34
CA VAL A 299 3.79 17.31 37.74
C VAL A 299 4.34 15.97 38.22
N PRO A 300 5.61 15.88 38.67
CA PRO A 300 6.17 14.64 39.18
C PRO A 300 5.35 14.05 40.33
N GLY A 301 5.05 12.75 40.26
CA GLY A 301 4.19 12.05 41.22
C GLY A 301 2.67 12.23 41.00
N GLY A 302 2.26 13.07 40.06
CA GLY A 302 0.86 13.32 39.72
C GLY A 302 0.13 14.25 40.70
N THR A 303 -0.92 14.90 40.22
CA THR A 303 -1.81 15.72 41.05
C THR A 303 -2.97 14.92 41.67
N GLY A 304 -3.14 13.65 41.27
CA GLY A 304 -4.32 12.83 41.55
C GLY A 304 -5.51 13.17 40.64
N TYR A 305 -5.30 14.08 39.69
CA TYR A 305 -6.34 14.52 38.77
C TYR A 305 -6.76 13.40 37.83
N LEU A 306 -5.80 12.70 37.22
CA LEU A 306 -6.11 11.64 36.26
C LEU A 306 -6.79 10.46 36.96
N LYS A 307 -6.37 10.14 38.19
CA LYS A 307 -7.08 9.21 39.06
C LYS A 307 -8.56 9.59 39.23
N THR A 308 -8.84 10.86 39.59
CA THR A 308 -10.21 11.35 39.79
C THR A 308 -11.02 11.28 38.50
N LEU A 309 -10.41 11.64 37.37
CA LEU A 309 -11.04 11.59 36.06
C LEU A 309 -11.42 10.15 35.67
N TYR A 310 -10.53 9.19 35.94
CA TYR A 310 -10.79 7.76 35.70
C TYR A 310 -11.84 7.18 36.66
N GLN A 311 -11.77 7.49 37.96
CA GLN A 311 -12.69 6.94 38.97
C GLN A 311 -14.11 7.52 38.91
N GLN A 312 -14.35 8.52 38.06
CA GLN A 312 -15.71 8.99 37.82
C GLN A 312 -16.51 7.87 37.14
N LYS A 313 -17.66 7.56 37.74
CA LYS A 313 -18.57 6.50 37.30
C LYS A 313 -19.76 7.05 36.53
N ASP A 314 -20.28 6.24 35.62
CA ASP A 314 -21.57 6.48 34.98
C ASP A 314 -22.74 5.92 35.83
N ASP A 315 -23.96 6.03 35.30
CA ASP A 315 -25.18 5.52 35.93
C ASP A 315 -25.14 4.00 36.18
N GLN A 316 -24.34 3.27 35.39
CA GLN A 316 -24.11 1.82 35.52
C GLN A 316 -22.94 1.48 36.46
N GLN A 317 -22.41 2.46 37.21
CA GLN A 317 -21.30 2.32 38.15
C GLN A 317 -19.97 1.91 37.50
N ARG A 318 -19.77 2.22 36.22
CA ARG A 318 -18.54 1.90 35.47
C ARG A 318 -17.58 3.07 35.47
N ASP A 319 -16.32 2.82 35.83
CA ASP A 319 -15.24 3.81 35.78
C ASP A 319 -14.99 4.31 34.34
N GLY A 320 -14.26 5.42 34.20
CA GLY A 320 -13.86 6.03 32.93
C GLY A 320 -14.82 7.08 32.39
N GLU A 321 -15.90 7.39 33.11
CA GLU A 321 -16.94 8.33 32.64
C GLU A 321 -16.40 9.75 32.49
N GLY A 322 -15.44 10.17 33.32
CA GLY A 322 -14.82 11.49 33.20
C GLY A 322 -14.10 11.69 31.85
N ILE A 323 -13.50 10.63 31.31
CA ILE A 323 -12.82 10.63 30.02
C ILE A 323 -13.85 10.64 28.87
N LEU A 324 -14.94 9.89 29.00
CA LEU A 324 -16.04 9.97 28.03
C LEU A 324 -16.61 11.38 27.98
N GLN A 325 -16.77 12.04 29.13
CA GLN A 325 -17.24 13.41 29.19
C GLN A 325 -16.28 14.39 28.49
N VAL A 326 -14.96 14.20 28.64
CA VAL A 326 -13.94 14.96 27.88
C VAL A 326 -14.15 14.79 26.37
N MET A 327 -14.37 13.56 25.89
CA MET A 327 -14.65 13.29 24.48
C MET A 327 -15.98 13.89 24.01
N ARG A 328 -17.04 13.84 24.82
CA ARG A 328 -18.34 14.45 24.51
C ARG A 328 -18.25 15.97 24.40
N LEU A 329 -17.51 16.62 25.31
CA LEU A 329 -17.26 18.06 25.26
C LEU A 329 -16.50 18.47 23.99
N ALA A 330 -15.45 17.72 23.64
CA ALA A 330 -14.72 17.94 22.39
C ALA A 330 -15.64 17.81 21.18
N ARG A 331 -16.40 16.71 21.08
CA ARG A 331 -17.31 16.45 19.95
C ARG A 331 -18.36 17.55 19.80
N ASN A 332 -19.01 17.96 20.89
CA ASN A 332 -19.99 19.04 20.88
C ASN A 332 -19.37 20.36 20.37
N ALA A 333 -18.18 20.73 20.85
CA ALA A 333 -17.49 21.93 20.38
C ALA A 333 -17.09 21.89 18.90
N LEU A 334 -16.81 20.70 18.35
CA LEU A 334 -16.56 20.53 16.91
C LEU A 334 -17.86 20.67 16.10
N GLU A 335 -18.96 20.06 16.56
CA GLU A 335 -20.25 20.05 15.88
C GLU A 335 -20.92 21.43 15.85
N THR A 336 -20.75 22.22 16.92
CA THR A 336 -21.38 23.54 17.11
C THR A 336 -20.48 24.72 16.76
N CYS A 337 -19.27 24.47 16.24
CA CYS A 337 -18.35 25.55 15.91
C CYS A 337 -18.86 26.39 14.73
N SER A 338 -18.86 27.72 14.89
CA SER A 338 -19.27 28.65 13.83
C SER A 338 -18.44 28.54 12.54
N CYS A 339 -17.23 27.98 12.58
CA CYS A 339 -16.43 27.75 11.37
C CYS A 339 -17.01 26.65 10.47
N ARG A 340 -18.04 25.93 10.92
CA ARG A 340 -18.79 24.94 10.15
C ARG A 340 -19.85 25.57 9.24
N GLU A 341 -20.35 26.75 9.60
CA GLU A 341 -21.44 27.44 8.90
C GLU A 341 -20.94 28.55 7.95
N GLN A 342 -19.63 28.77 7.85
CA GLN A 342 -19.05 29.83 7.01
C GLN A 342 -19.09 29.46 5.53
N ASP A 343 -19.41 30.45 4.69
CA ASP A 343 -19.61 30.35 3.23
C ASP A 343 -18.50 29.56 2.50
N PRO A 344 -18.85 28.53 1.68
CA PRO A 344 -17.90 27.74 0.88
C PRO A 344 -17.01 28.56 -0.07
N SER A 345 -17.39 29.81 -0.38
CA SER A 345 -16.58 30.74 -1.19
C SER A 345 -15.31 31.24 -0.49
N ARG A 346 -15.23 31.12 0.85
CA ARG A 346 -14.02 31.38 1.63
C ARG A 346 -13.45 30.04 2.06
N ARG A 347 -12.36 29.59 1.40
CA ARG A 347 -11.55 28.38 1.73
C ARG A 347 -12.08 27.64 2.96
N GLU A 348 -12.92 26.64 2.73
CA GLU A 348 -13.48 25.79 3.77
C GLU A 348 -12.34 25.33 4.70
N THR A 349 -12.34 25.81 5.94
CA THR A 349 -11.34 25.39 6.93
C THR A 349 -11.93 24.21 7.69
N ASP A 350 -11.45 23.01 7.36
CA ASP A 350 -11.73 21.77 8.10
C ASP A 350 -11.10 21.83 9.50
N GLY A 351 -11.61 22.74 10.34
CA GLY A 351 -11.09 23.10 11.66
C GLY A 351 -10.45 24.49 11.74
N CYS A 352 -10.65 25.17 12.86
CA CYS A 352 -10.05 26.47 13.16
C CYS A 352 -9.42 26.50 14.58
N TYR A 353 -8.71 27.57 14.93
CA TYR A 353 -8.07 27.73 16.24
C TYR A 353 -9.05 27.87 17.42
N ARG A 354 -10.35 28.10 17.14
CA ARG A 354 -11.40 28.14 18.16
C ARG A 354 -11.92 26.75 18.52
N CYS A 355 -11.81 25.78 17.61
CA CYS A 355 -12.23 24.41 17.85
C CYS A 355 -11.02 23.47 17.96
N ILE A 356 -10.51 22.93 16.85
CA ILE A 356 -9.55 21.83 16.88
C ILE A 356 -8.08 22.25 16.73
N ARG A 357 -7.80 23.38 16.07
CA ARG A 357 -6.40 23.79 15.83
C ARG A 357 -5.81 24.43 17.09
N THR A 358 -4.56 24.09 17.39
CA THR A 358 -3.83 24.67 18.52
C THR A 358 -2.38 24.98 18.10
N TYR A 359 -1.79 26.02 18.69
CA TYR A 359 -0.42 26.45 18.36
C TYR A 359 0.62 25.34 18.58
N HIS A 360 0.42 24.47 19.58
CA HIS A 360 1.32 23.35 19.86
C HIS A 360 1.24 22.21 18.83
N LEU A 361 0.18 22.18 17.99
CA LEU A 361 -0.04 21.17 16.95
C LEU A 361 0.06 21.74 15.53
N GLN A 362 0.63 22.94 15.35
CA GLN A 362 0.71 23.61 14.06
C GLN A 362 1.42 22.76 12.98
N TYR A 363 2.41 21.96 13.37
CA TYR A 363 3.15 21.07 12.48
C TYR A 363 2.31 19.90 11.93
N SER A 364 1.27 19.48 12.65
CA SER A 364 0.31 18.46 12.21
C SER A 364 -1.00 19.09 11.70
N ALA A 365 -1.06 20.41 11.51
CA ALA A 365 -2.32 21.09 11.15
C ALA A 365 -2.91 20.60 9.82
N GLU A 366 -2.08 20.10 8.91
CA GLU A 366 -2.51 19.49 7.63
C GLU A 366 -3.14 18.11 7.81
N LYS A 367 -2.79 17.39 8.88
CA LYS A 367 -3.30 16.05 9.22
C LYS A 367 -4.58 16.07 10.06
N ILE A 368 -4.81 17.18 10.78
CA ILE A 368 -5.92 17.36 11.70
C ILE A 368 -7.18 17.81 10.94
N SER A 369 -8.28 17.08 11.11
CA SER A 369 -9.57 17.33 10.47
C SER A 369 -10.72 17.40 11.48
N ARG A 370 -11.61 18.39 11.35
CA ARG A 370 -12.81 18.54 12.20
C ARG A 370 -13.79 17.40 11.93
N GLU A 371 -14.14 17.16 10.67
CA GLU A 371 -15.14 16.12 10.34
C GLU A 371 -14.64 14.72 10.70
N ARG A 372 -13.34 14.44 10.47
CA ARG A 372 -12.69 13.21 10.97
C ARG A 372 -12.77 13.11 12.49
N GLY A 373 -12.48 14.21 13.21
CA GLY A 373 -12.56 14.26 14.67
C GLY A 373 -13.95 13.93 15.19
N ILE A 374 -15.01 14.48 14.58
CA ILE A 374 -16.41 14.18 14.93
C ILE A 374 -16.69 12.68 14.74
N LYS A 375 -16.30 12.11 13.59
CA LYS A 375 -16.49 10.67 13.28
C LYS A 375 -15.75 9.78 14.27
N LEU A 376 -14.49 10.07 14.55
CA LEU A 376 -13.67 9.27 15.46
C LEU A 376 -14.18 9.34 16.90
N LEU A 377 -14.44 10.55 17.42
CA LEU A 377 -15.01 10.71 18.76
C LEU A 377 -16.36 10.00 18.89
N GLY A 378 -17.22 10.08 17.87
CA GLY A 378 -18.49 9.35 17.84
C GLY A 378 -18.31 7.85 18.05
N LYS A 379 -17.39 7.23 17.31
CA LYS A 379 -17.06 5.80 17.45
C LYS A 379 -16.50 5.46 18.84
N LEU A 380 -15.58 6.27 19.36
CA LEU A 380 -14.97 6.02 20.68
C LEU A 380 -15.99 6.18 21.82
N ILE A 381 -16.86 7.18 21.74
CA ILE A 381 -17.94 7.38 22.72
C ILE A 381 -18.89 6.19 22.68
N GLU A 382 -19.33 5.74 21.49
CA GLU A 382 -20.23 4.59 21.37
C GLU A 382 -19.66 3.31 21.98
N ALA A 383 -18.37 3.02 21.73
CA ALA A 383 -17.69 1.89 22.36
C ALA A 383 -17.52 2.09 23.88
N GLY A 384 -17.22 3.32 24.29
CA GLY A 384 -17.19 3.73 25.69
C GLY A 384 -18.51 3.49 26.42
N GLU A 385 -19.65 3.70 25.78
CA GLU A 385 -20.97 3.40 26.37
C GLU A 385 -21.21 1.90 26.57
N LYS A 386 -20.49 1.04 25.83
CA LYS A 386 -20.56 -0.43 25.90
C LYS A 386 -19.45 -1.04 26.77
N ARG A 387 -18.59 -0.22 27.36
CA ARG A 387 -17.41 -0.67 28.12
C ARG A 387 -17.77 -1.59 29.29
N LEU A 388 -16.92 -2.57 29.53
CA LEU A 388 -16.96 -3.49 30.66
C LEU A 388 -15.64 -3.40 31.45
N PRO A 389 -15.62 -3.73 32.76
CA PRO A 389 -14.39 -3.85 33.53
C PRO A 389 -13.41 -4.86 32.91
N GLN A 390 -12.13 -4.53 32.94
CA GLN A 390 -11.02 -5.31 32.37
C GLN A 390 -9.85 -5.32 33.36
N GLU A 391 -9.01 -6.35 33.32
CA GLU A 391 -7.78 -6.40 34.12
C GLU A 391 -6.73 -5.41 33.60
N SER A 392 -6.62 -5.29 32.27
CA SER A 392 -5.70 -4.37 31.59
C SER A 392 -6.14 -4.15 30.14
N LEU A 393 -5.59 -3.14 29.46
CA LEU A 393 -5.83 -3.00 28.01
C LEU A 393 -5.20 -4.13 27.19
N ALA A 394 -4.23 -4.86 27.74
CA ALA A 394 -3.65 -6.02 27.07
C ALA A 394 -4.66 -7.18 26.99
N ALA A 395 -5.56 -7.28 27.98
CA ALA A 395 -6.63 -8.29 28.03
C ALA A 395 -7.72 -8.06 26.97
N ILE A 396 -7.94 -6.78 26.57
CA ILE A 396 -8.78 -6.45 25.43
C ILE A 396 -8.07 -6.98 24.19
N LYS A 397 -8.48 -8.18 23.78
CA LYS A 397 -8.14 -8.70 22.46
C LYS A 397 -9.09 -7.99 21.51
N PRO A 398 -8.59 -7.21 20.53
CA PRO A 398 -9.42 -6.87 19.41
C PRO A 398 -10.04 -8.17 18.93
N ASN A 399 -11.36 -8.24 18.77
CA ASN A 399 -11.95 -9.32 17.99
C ASN A 399 -11.32 -9.20 16.60
N SER A 400 -10.18 -9.88 16.41
CA SER A 400 -9.29 -9.72 15.28
C SER A 400 -9.88 -10.50 14.13
N LEU A 401 -11.03 -10.03 13.66
CA LEU A 401 -11.66 -10.46 12.42
C LEU A 401 -10.68 -10.44 11.25
N PHE A 402 -9.73 -9.51 11.33
CA PHE A 402 -8.75 -9.22 10.29
C PHE A 402 -7.34 -9.49 10.80
N GLY A 403 -6.45 -9.93 9.92
CA GLY A 403 -5.02 -10.14 10.18
C GLY A 403 -4.17 -8.87 10.05
N SER A 404 -4.71 -7.81 9.45
CA SER A 404 -4.02 -6.55 9.24
C SER A 404 -4.94 -5.33 9.23
N MET A 405 -4.34 -4.13 9.39
CA MET A 405 -5.07 -2.87 9.24
C MET A 405 -5.63 -2.68 7.84
N LEU A 406 -4.91 -3.17 6.83
CA LEU A 406 -5.29 -3.02 5.43
C LEU A 406 -6.55 -3.83 5.12
N GLU A 407 -6.63 -5.05 5.61
CA GLU A 407 -7.81 -5.91 5.53
C GLU A 407 -9.06 -5.25 6.14
N LYS A 408 -8.93 -4.73 7.37
CA LYS A 408 -10.04 -4.01 8.00
C LYS A 408 -10.46 -2.80 7.19
N LYS A 409 -9.49 -1.97 6.77
CA LYS A 409 -9.77 -0.77 5.98
C LYS A 409 -10.48 -1.12 4.68
N PHE A 410 -10.11 -2.23 4.04
CA PHE A 410 -10.79 -2.72 2.85
C PHE A 410 -12.26 -3.08 3.14
N ALA A 411 -12.52 -3.85 4.21
CA ALA A 411 -13.89 -4.21 4.59
C ALA A 411 -14.74 -2.98 4.95
N ASP A 412 -14.19 -2.02 5.70
CA ASP A 412 -14.87 -0.76 6.06
C ASP A 412 -15.22 0.05 4.80
N VAL A 413 -14.28 0.19 3.85
CA VAL A 413 -14.48 0.95 2.60
C VAL A 413 -15.47 0.23 1.66
N LEU A 414 -15.49 -1.10 1.68
CA LEU A 414 -16.46 -1.88 0.94
C LEU A 414 -17.86 -1.73 1.55
N GLN A 415 -18.00 -1.83 2.87
CA GLN A 415 -19.26 -1.59 3.58
C GLN A 415 -19.82 -0.19 3.30
N GLU A 416 -18.96 0.83 3.33
CA GLU A 416 -19.34 2.20 2.99
C GLU A 416 -19.86 2.30 1.55
N PHE A 417 -19.17 1.66 0.59
CA PHE A 417 -19.62 1.59 -0.80
C PHE A 417 -21.00 0.92 -0.93
N ILE A 418 -21.22 -0.23 -0.29
CA ILE A 418 -22.53 -0.91 -0.31
C ILE A 418 -23.62 -0.03 0.29
N SER A 419 -23.33 0.65 1.41
CA SER A 419 -24.28 1.56 2.06
C SER A 419 -24.63 2.75 1.16
N GLN A 420 -23.65 3.31 0.43
CA GLN A 420 -23.86 4.39 -0.55
C GLN A 420 -24.71 3.94 -1.75
N GLN A 421 -24.71 2.64 -2.07
CA GLN A 421 -25.59 2.05 -3.08
C GLN A 421 -26.97 1.65 -2.51
N ASN A 422 -27.28 2.01 -1.26
CA ASN A 422 -28.49 1.58 -0.54
C ASN A 422 -28.62 0.05 -0.41
N GLY A 423 -27.49 -0.66 -0.33
CA GLY A 423 -27.44 -2.10 -0.11
C GLY A 423 -27.56 -2.50 1.37
N GLN A 424 -27.70 -3.80 1.61
CA GLN A 424 -27.68 -4.38 2.96
C GLN A 424 -26.30 -4.98 3.24
N TRP A 425 -25.84 -4.88 4.49
CA TRP A 425 -24.56 -5.42 4.93
C TRP A 425 -24.70 -5.99 6.34
N ASP A 426 -24.49 -7.30 6.48
CA ASP A 426 -24.62 -8.04 7.72
C ASP A 426 -23.37 -8.85 8.01
N GLN A 427 -22.95 -8.84 9.27
CA GLN A 427 -21.90 -9.74 9.74
C GLN A 427 -22.51 -11.09 10.10
N THR A 428 -21.96 -12.18 9.55
CA THR A 428 -22.51 -13.53 9.72
C THR A 428 -21.42 -14.60 9.72
N ILE A 429 -21.78 -15.84 10.03
CA ILE A 429 -20.88 -17.00 9.91
C ILE A 429 -20.96 -17.53 8.48
N ILE A 430 -19.81 -17.58 7.82
CA ILE A 430 -19.63 -18.07 6.45
C ILE A 430 -18.67 -19.25 6.53
N ARG A 431 -19.15 -20.45 6.20
CA ARG A 431 -18.33 -21.68 6.13
C ARG A 431 -17.51 -21.99 7.39
N GLY A 432 -18.03 -21.61 8.56
CA GLY A 432 -17.43 -21.87 9.86
C GLY A 432 -16.48 -20.79 10.37
N SER A 433 -16.22 -19.73 9.58
CA SER A 433 -15.53 -18.52 10.01
C SER A 433 -16.48 -17.32 10.00
N LEU A 434 -16.11 -16.26 10.71
CA LEU A 434 -16.85 -15.00 10.69
C LEU A 434 -16.58 -14.29 9.35
N GLY A 435 -17.58 -13.62 8.79
CA GLY A 435 -17.48 -12.91 7.52
C GLY A 435 -18.63 -11.94 7.34
N PHE A 436 -18.81 -11.46 6.10
CA PHE A 436 -19.84 -10.47 5.79
C PHE A 436 -20.71 -10.94 4.63
N ARG A 437 -22.01 -10.70 4.75
CA ARG A 437 -22.99 -10.96 3.71
C ARG A 437 -23.62 -9.65 3.29
N PHE A 438 -23.75 -9.42 2.00
CA PHE A 438 -24.33 -8.18 1.50
C PHE A 438 -25.09 -8.36 0.20
N SER A 439 -25.96 -7.41 -0.11
CA SER A 439 -26.75 -7.36 -1.34
C SER A 439 -26.87 -5.92 -1.83
N LEU A 440 -27.10 -5.75 -3.13
CA LEU A 440 -27.35 -4.46 -3.76
C LEU A 440 -28.83 -4.37 -4.17
N PRO A 441 -29.46 -3.19 -4.10
CA PRO A 441 -30.86 -3.05 -4.47
C PRO A 441 -31.07 -3.26 -5.97
N GLY A 442 -32.20 -3.87 -6.32
CA GLY A 442 -32.61 -4.10 -7.71
C GLY A 442 -31.90 -5.27 -8.41
N VAL A 443 -31.02 -6.00 -7.72
CA VAL A 443 -30.36 -7.20 -8.23
C VAL A 443 -30.55 -8.32 -7.20
N ASP A 444 -31.16 -9.43 -7.62
CA ASP A 444 -31.36 -10.61 -6.76
C ASP A 444 -30.07 -11.44 -6.70
N ARG A 445 -29.05 -10.88 -6.04
CA ARG A 445 -27.75 -11.52 -5.82
C ARG A 445 -27.29 -11.31 -4.40
N LEU A 446 -26.91 -12.39 -3.75
CA LEU A 446 -26.32 -12.40 -2.44
C LEU A 446 -24.81 -12.60 -2.52
N TRP A 447 -24.07 -11.68 -1.92
CA TRP A 447 -22.62 -11.76 -1.84
C TRP A 447 -22.17 -12.19 -0.45
N GLU A 448 -21.14 -13.04 -0.43
CA GLU A 448 -20.49 -13.53 0.78
C GLU A 448 -18.99 -13.21 0.72
N LEU A 449 -18.50 -12.48 1.72
CA LEU A 449 -17.10 -12.13 1.90
C LEU A 449 -16.55 -12.96 3.08
N GLU A 450 -15.90 -14.07 2.75
CA GLU A 450 -15.23 -14.97 3.71
C GLU A 450 -13.85 -14.43 4.09
N LEU A 451 -13.52 -14.45 5.39
CA LEU A 451 -12.25 -13.95 5.93
C LEU A 451 -11.19 -15.06 6.02
N GLN A 452 -9.98 -14.75 5.55
CA GLN A 452 -8.75 -15.56 5.66
C GLN A 452 -8.86 -17.04 5.25
N PRO A 453 -9.57 -17.39 4.16
CA PRO A 453 -9.72 -18.78 3.76
C PRO A 453 -8.41 -19.37 3.23
N THR A 454 -8.26 -20.69 3.38
CA THR A 454 -7.13 -21.43 2.83
C THR A 454 -7.50 -22.06 1.48
N LEU A 455 -6.68 -21.81 0.46
CA LEU A 455 -6.76 -22.45 -0.84
C LEU A 455 -5.57 -23.40 -1.03
N GLY A 456 -5.86 -24.67 -1.33
CA GLY A 456 -4.84 -25.66 -1.68
C GLY A 456 -5.41 -26.73 -2.61
N ILE A 457 -4.77 -27.91 -2.61
CA ILE A 457 -5.09 -29.01 -3.53
C ILE A 457 -6.57 -29.41 -3.42
N ALA A 458 -7.13 -29.41 -2.19
CA ALA A 458 -8.53 -29.72 -1.95
C ALA A 458 -9.50 -28.75 -2.66
N GLN A 459 -9.08 -27.51 -2.90
CA GLN A 459 -9.83 -26.49 -3.64
C GLN A 459 -9.48 -26.48 -5.14
N GLY A 460 -8.51 -27.30 -5.58
CA GLY A 460 -7.99 -27.33 -6.96
C GLY A 460 -6.86 -26.34 -7.23
N VAL A 461 -6.28 -25.74 -6.18
CA VAL A 461 -5.15 -24.80 -6.31
C VAL A 461 -3.86 -25.53 -5.96
N MET A 462 -2.91 -25.58 -6.90
CA MET A 462 -1.70 -26.41 -6.76
C MET A 462 -0.68 -25.85 -5.77
N ILE A 463 -0.66 -24.52 -5.59
CA ILE A 463 0.22 -23.85 -4.63
C ILE A 463 -0.65 -23.34 -3.48
N GLN A 464 -0.36 -23.81 -2.26
CA GLN A 464 -1.11 -23.38 -1.10
C GLN A 464 -1.01 -21.86 -0.93
N SER A 465 -2.16 -21.22 -0.79
CA SER A 465 -2.31 -19.78 -0.64
C SER A 465 -3.41 -19.48 0.37
N GLN A 466 -3.27 -18.36 1.07
CA GLN A 466 -4.28 -17.84 1.97
C GLN A 466 -4.58 -16.42 1.50
N PRO A 467 -5.56 -16.21 0.60
CA PRO A 467 -6.05 -14.87 0.33
C PRO A 467 -6.66 -14.27 1.61
N ASP A 468 -6.66 -12.95 1.69
CA ASP A 468 -7.25 -12.25 2.83
C ASP A 468 -8.77 -12.38 2.84
N PHE A 469 -9.37 -12.42 1.65
CA PHE A 469 -10.80 -12.63 1.49
C PHE A 469 -11.10 -13.56 0.30
N ILE A 470 -12.20 -14.30 0.39
CA ILE A 470 -12.88 -14.80 -0.81
C ILE A 470 -14.26 -14.18 -0.91
N LEU A 471 -14.50 -13.47 -2.00
CA LEU A 471 -15.80 -12.95 -2.37
C LEU A 471 -16.55 -13.97 -3.24
N ARG A 472 -17.75 -14.36 -2.84
CA ARG A 472 -18.63 -15.28 -3.57
C ARG A 472 -19.97 -14.64 -3.86
N CYS A 473 -20.55 -14.99 -4.99
CA CYS A 473 -21.96 -14.80 -5.27
C CYS A 473 -22.69 -16.12 -5.10
N ASP A 474 -23.98 -16.06 -4.80
CA ASP A 474 -24.92 -17.18 -4.90
C ASP A 474 -25.22 -17.63 -6.35
N ASP A 475 -24.89 -16.82 -7.34
CA ASP A 475 -24.97 -17.14 -8.77
C ASP A 475 -23.76 -17.98 -9.21
N ASP A 476 -23.99 -19.27 -9.50
CA ASP A 476 -22.96 -20.24 -9.94
C ASP A 476 -22.27 -19.84 -11.26
N GLY A 477 -22.87 -18.94 -12.05
CA GLY A 477 -22.24 -18.37 -13.25
C GLY A 477 -21.09 -17.42 -12.95
N ILE A 478 -20.95 -16.97 -11.70
CA ILE A 478 -19.93 -16.02 -11.26
C ILE A 478 -18.87 -16.76 -10.42
N LYS A 479 -17.65 -16.84 -10.96
CA LYS A 479 -16.53 -17.46 -10.24
C LYS A 479 -16.20 -16.68 -8.95
N PRO A 480 -15.93 -17.37 -7.83
CA PRO A 480 -15.39 -16.74 -6.63
C PRO A 480 -14.10 -15.94 -6.89
N ILE A 481 -13.90 -14.88 -6.12
CA ILE A 481 -12.73 -14.00 -6.25
C ILE A 481 -11.86 -14.14 -5.00
N ALA A 482 -10.62 -14.59 -5.18
CA ALA A 482 -9.59 -14.54 -4.15
C ALA A 482 -8.98 -13.13 -4.10
N ILE A 483 -9.21 -12.40 -3.01
CA ILE A 483 -8.76 -11.02 -2.84
C ILE A 483 -7.54 -11.01 -1.92
N PHE A 484 -6.48 -10.36 -2.39
CA PHE A 484 -5.26 -10.06 -1.66
C PHE A 484 -5.19 -8.56 -1.39
N THR A 485 -5.01 -8.21 -0.13
CA THR A 485 -4.76 -6.86 0.34
C THR A 485 -3.27 -6.68 0.57
N ASP A 486 -2.58 -6.12 -0.42
CA ASP A 486 -1.12 -6.09 -0.44
C ASP A 486 -0.56 -4.79 0.15
N GLY A 487 0.21 -4.92 1.23
CA GLY A 487 1.00 -3.82 1.80
C GLY A 487 2.42 -3.76 1.21
N PHE A 488 2.82 -2.60 0.66
CA PHE A 488 4.14 -2.46 0.01
C PHE A 488 5.32 -2.88 0.90
N GLN A 489 5.33 -2.46 2.18
CA GLN A 489 6.36 -2.88 3.12
C GLN A 489 6.37 -4.41 3.24
N TYR A 490 5.23 -5.04 3.53
CA TYR A 490 5.19 -6.49 3.72
C TYR A 490 5.66 -7.32 2.51
N HIS A 491 5.28 -6.92 1.28
CA HIS A 491 5.57 -7.69 0.07
C HIS A 491 6.89 -7.33 -0.61
N CYS A 492 7.35 -6.08 -0.46
CA CYS A 492 8.53 -5.58 -1.17
C CYS A 492 9.72 -5.26 -0.25
N HIS A 493 9.54 -5.07 1.06
CA HIS A 493 10.62 -4.66 1.98
C HIS A 493 10.40 -4.97 3.49
N PRO A 494 11.27 -5.71 4.19
CA PRO A 494 12.68 -5.93 3.84
C PRO A 494 12.91 -7.21 3.02
N GLU A 495 12.04 -8.20 3.17
CA GLU A 495 12.08 -9.44 2.37
C GLU A 495 11.32 -9.23 1.05
N ASN A 496 11.90 -9.66 -0.06
CA ASN A 496 11.22 -9.63 -1.36
C ASN A 496 10.36 -10.89 -1.53
N ARG A 497 9.03 -10.72 -1.58
CA ARG A 497 8.05 -11.81 -1.69
C ARG A 497 7.36 -11.87 -3.05
N ILE A 498 7.70 -10.96 -3.96
CA ILE A 498 6.99 -10.75 -5.23
C ILE A 498 6.91 -12.04 -6.07
N ALA A 499 8.01 -12.79 -6.21
CA ALA A 499 7.99 -14.04 -6.99
C ALA A 499 7.09 -15.12 -6.38
N ASP A 500 7.02 -15.19 -5.05
CA ASP A 500 6.12 -16.12 -4.36
C ASP A 500 4.65 -15.70 -4.55
N ASP A 501 4.39 -14.40 -4.43
CA ASP A 501 3.10 -13.77 -4.65
C ASP A 501 2.57 -13.99 -6.07
N MET A 502 3.42 -13.86 -7.09
CA MET A 502 3.06 -14.11 -8.49
C MET A 502 2.72 -15.57 -8.73
N ARG A 503 3.52 -16.52 -8.20
CA ARG A 503 3.26 -17.95 -8.34
C ARG A 503 1.94 -18.37 -7.70
N LYS A 504 1.64 -17.89 -6.49
CA LYS A 504 0.37 -18.16 -5.80
C LYS A 504 -0.83 -17.66 -6.62
N ARG A 505 -0.78 -16.42 -7.10
CA ARG A 505 -1.85 -15.85 -7.93
C ARG A 505 -2.03 -16.61 -9.24
N ARG A 506 -0.92 -16.98 -9.90
CA ARG A 506 -0.95 -17.78 -11.13
C ARG A 506 -1.60 -19.14 -10.88
N ALA A 507 -1.22 -19.85 -9.82
CA ALA A 507 -1.81 -21.15 -9.48
C ALA A 507 -3.32 -21.08 -9.18
N ILE A 508 -3.80 -19.98 -8.60
CA ILE A 508 -5.24 -19.75 -8.38
C ILE A 508 -5.95 -19.59 -9.73
N LEU A 509 -5.41 -18.79 -10.65
CA LEU A 509 -6.00 -18.59 -11.98
C LEU A 509 -5.98 -19.88 -12.82
N GLU A 510 -4.86 -20.60 -12.81
CA GLU A 510 -4.68 -21.88 -13.52
C GLU A 510 -5.63 -22.98 -13.04
N SER A 511 -6.18 -22.87 -11.82
CA SER A 511 -7.23 -23.78 -11.34
C SER A 511 -8.52 -23.70 -12.17
N GLY A 512 -8.74 -22.59 -12.89
CA GLY A 512 -9.96 -22.30 -13.64
C GLY A 512 -11.19 -22.01 -12.79
N LYS A 513 -11.09 -22.11 -11.45
CA LYS A 513 -12.23 -22.00 -10.52
C LYS A 513 -12.40 -20.62 -9.87
N TYR A 514 -11.37 -19.79 -9.90
CA TYR A 514 -11.31 -18.52 -9.18
C TYR A 514 -10.80 -17.39 -10.08
N HIS A 515 -11.26 -16.17 -9.78
CA HIS A 515 -10.55 -14.94 -10.16
C HIS A 515 -9.64 -14.48 -9.02
N VAL A 516 -8.67 -13.63 -9.33
CA VAL A 516 -7.74 -13.05 -8.36
C VAL A 516 -7.87 -11.54 -8.39
N TRP A 517 -7.93 -10.90 -7.22
CA TRP A 517 -7.92 -9.44 -7.11
C TRP A 517 -6.86 -8.99 -6.12
N SER A 518 -6.09 -7.97 -6.49
CA SER A 518 -5.09 -7.36 -5.61
C SER A 518 -5.48 -5.90 -5.34
N ILE A 519 -5.43 -5.49 -4.07
CA ILE A 519 -5.80 -4.15 -3.59
C ILE A 519 -4.70 -3.66 -2.67
N THR A 520 -4.24 -2.44 -2.89
CA THR A 520 -3.16 -1.84 -2.08
C THR A 520 -3.68 -0.76 -1.14
N TRP A 521 -2.86 -0.35 -0.16
CA TRP A 521 -3.23 0.70 0.81
C TRP A 521 -3.70 2.00 0.16
N ASP A 522 -3.02 2.42 -0.91
CA ASP A 522 -3.34 3.62 -1.65
C ASP A 522 -4.64 3.51 -2.46
N ASP A 523 -5.06 2.29 -2.81
CA ASP A 523 -6.30 2.09 -3.57
C ASP A 523 -7.54 2.31 -2.70
N LEU A 524 -7.37 2.24 -1.37
CA LEU A 524 -8.39 2.54 -0.38
C LEU A 524 -8.50 4.04 -0.04
N ASP A 525 -7.66 4.89 -0.64
CA ASP A 525 -7.75 6.34 -0.48
C ASP A 525 -8.70 6.94 -1.54
N SER A 526 -9.81 7.51 -1.08
CA SER A 526 -10.79 8.17 -1.94
C SER A 526 -10.20 9.29 -2.81
N ALA A 527 -9.13 9.97 -2.36
CA ALA A 527 -8.47 11.00 -3.14
C ALA A 527 -7.75 10.45 -4.38
N LYS A 528 -7.47 9.13 -4.40
CA LYS A 528 -6.77 8.43 -5.48
C LYS A 528 -7.72 7.58 -6.35
N ALA A 529 -9.04 7.73 -6.17
CA ALA A 529 -10.03 6.95 -6.92
C ALA A 529 -9.93 7.17 -8.44
N ASP A 530 -9.68 8.39 -8.90
CA ASP A 530 -9.61 8.71 -10.34
C ASP A 530 -8.23 8.42 -10.97
N HIS A 531 -7.29 7.86 -10.22
CA HIS A 531 -5.94 7.61 -10.70
C HIS A 531 -5.91 6.45 -11.71
N VAL A 532 -5.45 6.73 -12.94
CA VAL A 532 -5.38 5.76 -14.04
C VAL A 532 -4.18 4.84 -13.86
N MET A 533 -4.41 3.53 -13.92
CA MET A 533 -3.38 2.50 -13.66
C MET A 533 -3.08 1.59 -14.86
N ALA A 534 -4.07 1.31 -15.71
CA ALA A 534 -3.95 0.21 -16.67
C ALA A 534 -3.44 0.62 -18.07
N CYS A 535 -3.84 1.78 -18.60
CA CYS A 535 -3.57 2.13 -19.99
C CYS A 535 -3.34 3.63 -20.22
N GLN A 536 -2.71 3.94 -21.37
CA GLN A 536 -2.47 5.31 -21.83
C GLN A 536 -3.78 6.05 -22.17
N SER A 537 -3.77 7.38 -22.08
CA SER A 537 -4.95 8.24 -22.29
C SER A 537 -5.68 8.00 -23.64
N PRO A 538 -5.00 7.87 -24.79
CA PRO A 538 -5.68 7.57 -26.06
C PRO A 538 -6.42 6.22 -26.06
N VAL A 539 -5.83 5.21 -25.42
CA VAL A 539 -6.44 3.87 -25.28
C VAL A 539 -7.64 3.94 -24.35
N ALA A 540 -7.53 4.66 -23.22
CA ALA A 540 -8.63 4.86 -22.30
C ALA A 540 -9.85 5.53 -22.98
N GLN A 541 -9.61 6.57 -23.78
CA GLN A 541 -10.67 7.25 -24.52
C GLN A 541 -11.33 6.32 -25.53
N ARG A 542 -10.53 5.52 -26.26
CA ARG A 542 -11.06 4.56 -27.24
C ARG A 542 -11.85 3.44 -26.57
N LEU A 543 -11.35 2.91 -25.45
CA LEU A 543 -12.02 1.88 -24.68
C LEU A 543 -13.39 2.35 -24.19
N GLN A 544 -13.51 3.61 -23.75
CA GLN A 544 -14.80 4.19 -23.37
C GLN A 544 -15.78 4.25 -24.54
N GLN A 545 -15.32 4.67 -25.72
CA GLN A 545 -16.15 4.71 -26.93
C GLN A 545 -16.62 3.30 -27.31
N TYR A 546 -15.72 2.33 -27.27
CA TYR A 546 -16.03 0.93 -27.54
C TYR A 546 -17.06 0.38 -26.55
N ALA A 547 -16.87 0.60 -25.26
CA ALA A 547 -17.82 0.16 -24.23
C ALA A 547 -19.21 0.79 -24.41
N ASN A 548 -19.28 2.08 -24.76
CA ASN A 548 -20.54 2.76 -25.05
C ASN A 548 -21.24 2.15 -26.28
N ALA A 549 -20.50 1.81 -27.33
CA ALA A 549 -21.05 1.15 -28.50
C ALA A 549 -21.59 -0.25 -28.17
N MET A 550 -20.89 -1.03 -27.35
CA MET A 550 -21.36 -2.34 -26.88
C MET A 550 -22.64 -2.22 -26.06
N LYS A 551 -22.73 -1.24 -25.16
CA LYS A 551 -23.96 -0.95 -24.39
C LYS A 551 -25.12 -0.54 -25.28
N ALA A 552 -24.87 0.26 -26.33
CA ALA A 552 -25.90 0.63 -27.30
C ALA A 552 -26.44 -0.59 -28.09
N GLN A 553 -25.61 -1.62 -28.26
CA GLN A 553 -26.01 -2.92 -28.81
C GLN A 553 -26.57 -3.88 -27.74
N THR A 554 -27.00 -3.38 -26.57
CA THR A 554 -27.54 -4.16 -25.45
C THR A 554 -26.60 -5.23 -24.87
N ARG A 555 -25.29 -5.14 -25.11
CA ARG A 555 -24.30 -6.04 -24.50
C ARG A 555 -23.95 -5.59 -23.09
N VAL A 556 -23.74 -6.57 -22.21
CA VAL A 556 -23.35 -6.33 -20.81
C VAL A 556 -21.83 -6.16 -20.73
N VAL A 557 -21.38 -4.94 -20.44
CA VAL A 557 -19.96 -4.61 -20.22
C VAL A 557 -19.81 -3.72 -18.97
N PRO A 558 -18.72 -3.89 -18.19
CA PRO A 558 -18.49 -3.09 -17.00
C PRO A 558 -18.21 -1.62 -17.34
N ASP A 559 -18.15 -0.75 -16.32
CA ASP A 559 -17.79 0.65 -16.51
C ASP A 559 -16.32 0.80 -16.94
N ALA A 560 -16.12 1.14 -18.22
CA ALA A 560 -14.81 1.32 -18.84
C ALA A 560 -13.94 2.39 -18.14
N LYS A 561 -14.51 3.36 -17.42
CA LYS A 561 -13.71 4.30 -16.62
C LYS A 561 -13.12 3.63 -15.39
N ARG A 562 -13.88 2.73 -14.74
CA ARG A 562 -13.47 2.07 -13.51
C ARG A 562 -12.50 0.92 -13.76
N VAL A 563 -12.64 0.19 -14.86
CA VAL A 563 -11.74 -0.94 -15.17
C VAL A 563 -10.27 -0.55 -15.36
N ILE A 564 -9.99 0.71 -15.70
CA ILE A 564 -8.61 1.20 -15.94
C ILE A 564 -7.98 1.91 -14.73
N ARG A 565 -8.71 2.04 -13.61
CA ARG A 565 -8.28 2.73 -12.38
C ARG A 565 -7.60 1.77 -11.41
N ASN A 566 -7.51 2.16 -10.15
CA ASN A 566 -6.94 1.37 -9.07
C ASN A 566 -7.74 0.08 -8.76
N GLY A 567 -7.14 -0.83 -7.99
CA GLY A 567 -7.71 -2.16 -7.72
C GLY A 567 -9.10 -2.14 -7.07
N LEU A 568 -9.37 -1.14 -6.22
CA LEU A 568 -10.67 -0.98 -5.56
C LEU A 568 -11.76 -0.55 -6.55
N GLU A 569 -11.48 0.41 -7.42
CA GLU A 569 -12.42 0.86 -8.45
C GLU A 569 -12.75 -0.26 -9.45
N GLN A 570 -11.75 -1.06 -9.82
CA GLN A 570 -11.93 -2.27 -10.62
C GLN A 570 -12.84 -3.28 -9.91
N LEU A 571 -12.63 -3.54 -8.61
CA LEU A 571 -13.48 -4.45 -7.84
C LEU A 571 -14.92 -3.93 -7.74
N ARG A 572 -15.11 -2.62 -7.50
CA ARG A 572 -16.43 -1.98 -7.50
C ARG A 572 -17.13 -2.15 -8.84
N ALA A 573 -16.41 -2.00 -9.95
CA ALA A 573 -16.95 -2.27 -11.29
C ALA A 573 -17.36 -3.74 -11.47
N PHE A 574 -16.60 -4.67 -10.89
CA PHE A 574 -16.92 -6.09 -10.97
C PHE A 574 -18.16 -6.44 -10.14
N ILE A 575 -18.28 -5.95 -8.90
CA ILE A 575 -19.46 -6.19 -8.05
C ILE A 575 -20.73 -5.65 -8.72
N LEU A 576 -20.65 -4.50 -9.38
CA LEU A 576 -21.77 -3.91 -10.12
C LEU A 576 -22.06 -4.63 -11.46
N THR A 577 -21.06 -5.24 -12.09
CA THR A 577 -21.20 -5.93 -13.37
C THR A 577 -20.30 -7.17 -13.42
N PRO A 578 -20.67 -8.26 -12.71
CA PRO A 578 -19.88 -9.49 -12.60
C PRO A 578 -20.07 -10.35 -13.85
N HIS A 579 -19.64 -9.84 -15.00
CA HIS A 579 -19.87 -10.44 -16.30
C HIS A 579 -18.54 -10.68 -17.02
N ALA A 580 -17.94 -11.86 -16.79
CA ALA A 580 -16.62 -12.21 -17.31
C ALA A 580 -16.45 -11.99 -18.83
N PRO A 581 -17.41 -12.34 -19.71
CA PRO A 581 -17.27 -12.07 -21.15
C PRO A 581 -17.15 -10.58 -21.47
N GLY A 582 -17.83 -9.71 -20.71
CA GLY A 582 -17.73 -8.26 -20.87
C GLY A 582 -16.36 -7.73 -20.43
N TRP A 583 -15.78 -8.29 -19.36
CA TRP A 583 -14.42 -8.00 -18.93
C TRP A 583 -13.39 -8.45 -19.96
N THR A 584 -13.51 -9.67 -20.49
CA THR A 584 -12.67 -10.18 -21.60
C THR A 584 -12.74 -9.25 -22.80
N GLN A 585 -13.95 -8.83 -23.22
CA GLN A 585 -14.11 -7.91 -24.37
C GLN A 585 -13.36 -6.59 -24.18
N LEU A 586 -13.46 -5.97 -23.00
CA LEU A 586 -12.75 -4.71 -22.74
C LEU A 586 -11.23 -4.90 -22.63
N ALA A 587 -10.77 -5.94 -21.94
CA ALA A 587 -9.35 -6.23 -21.76
C ALA A 587 -8.66 -6.55 -23.10
N THR A 588 -9.26 -7.42 -23.91
CA THR A 588 -8.76 -7.75 -25.25
C THR A 588 -8.75 -6.52 -26.16
N HIS A 589 -9.82 -5.69 -26.14
CA HIS A 589 -9.86 -4.47 -26.95
C HIS A 589 -8.76 -3.48 -26.55
N ALA A 590 -8.53 -3.28 -25.25
CA ALA A 590 -7.49 -2.39 -24.75
C ALA A 590 -6.07 -2.81 -25.20
N ALA A 591 -5.82 -4.12 -25.25
CA ALA A 591 -4.55 -4.67 -25.74
C ALA A 591 -4.42 -4.65 -27.28
N PHE A 592 -5.52 -4.92 -27.99
CA PHE A 592 -5.53 -5.07 -29.45
C PHE A 592 -5.49 -3.73 -30.19
N PHE A 593 -6.22 -2.71 -29.73
CA PHE A 593 -6.35 -1.44 -30.46
C PHE A 593 -4.99 -0.78 -30.80
N PRO A 594 -4.01 -0.69 -29.89
CA PRO A 594 -2.68 -0.20 -30.24
C PRO A 594 -1.98 -1.04 -31.31
N LEU A 595 -2.13 -2.37 -31.27
CA LEU A 595 -1.54 -3.29 -32.25
C LEU A 595 -2.14 -3.08 -33.64
N GLN A 596 -3.45 -2.85 -33.71
CA GLN A 596 -4.12 -2.52 -34.97
C GLN A 596 -3.59 -1.23 -35.61
N LEU A 597 -3.27 -0.21 -34.80
CA LEU A 597 -2.67 1.02 -35.33
C LEU A 597 -1.22 0.79 -35.80
N LEU A 598 -0.48 -0.03 -35.08
CA LEU A 598 0.92 -0.34 -35.37
C LEU A 598 1.07 -1.26 -36.59
N SER A 599 0.08 -2.12 -36.88
CA SER A 599 0.17 -3.08 -37.99
C SER A 599 0.32 -2.40 -39.36
N ALA A 600 -0.14 -1.17 -39.51
CA ALA A 600 0.05 -0.36 -40.72
C ALA A 600 1.40 0.36 -40.79
N GLN A 601 2.15 0.41 -39.68
CA GLN A 601 3.36 1.23 -39.54
C GLN A 601 4.62 0.40 -39.38
N ARG A 602 4.53 -0.74 -38.68
CA ARG A 602 5.70 -1.52 -38.29
C ARG A 602 5.34 -2.99 -38.03
N THR A 603 6.04 -3.84 -38.74
CA THR A 603 6.07 -5.29 -38.57
C THR A 603 7.46 -5.75 -38.12
N VAL A 604 7.52 -6.88 -37.43
CA VAL A 604 8.77 -7.48 -36.92
C VAL A 604 8.78 -8.98 -37.21
N THR A 605 9.98 -9.56 -37.34
CA THR A 605 10.12 -11.02 -37.51
C THR A 605 9.96 -11.74 -36.17
N ALA A 606 9.52 -12.99 -36.20
CA ALA A 606 9.40 -13.82 -35.00
C ALA A 606 10.74 -13.94 -34.25
N HIS A 607 11.85 -14.09 -34.98
CA HIS A 607 13.19 -14.19 -34.38
C HIS A 607 13.57 -12.92 -33.61
N ALA A 608 13.36 -11.74 -34.21
CA ALA A 608 13.72 -10.47 -33.58
C ALA A 608 12.85 -10.19 -32.34
N LEU A 609 11.55 -10.51 -32.41
CA LEU A 609 10.64 -10.43 -31.27
C LEU A 609 11.04 -11.40 -30.15
N SER A 610 11.35 -12.65 -30.49
CA SER A 610 11.80 -13.66 -29.53
C SER A 610 13.07 -13.22 -28.78
N THR A 611 14.06 -12.69 -29.50
CA THR A 611 15.32 -12.22 -28.89
C THR A 611 15.08 -11.05 -27.94
N ALA A 612 14.24 -10.08 -28.33
CA ALA A 612 13.90 -8.94 -27.47
C ALA A 612 13.15 -9.37 -26.20
N LEU A 613 12.18 -10.29 -26.34
CA LEU A 613 11.43 -10.83 -25.21
C LEU A 613 12.31 -11.66 -24.28
N ALA A 614 13.27 -12.45 -24.82
CA ALA A 614 14.20 -13.22 -24.01
C ALA A 614 15.09 -12.33 -23.14
N GLY A 615 15.60 -11.22 -23.69
CA GLY A 615 16.36 -10.22 -22.93
C GLY A 615 15.52 -9.51 -21.85
N TRP A 616 14.28 -9.17 -22.19
CA TRP A 616 13.35 -8.53 -21.26
C TRP A 616 12.93 -9.44 -20.10
N ARG A 617 12.71 -10.72 -20.39
CA ARG A 617 12.31 -11.75 -19.42
C ARG A 617 13.29 -11.89 -18.25
N VAL A 618 14.58 -11.68 -18.47
CA VAL A 618 15.64 -11.79 -17.44
C VAL A 618 15.92 -10.48 -16.68
N GLY A 619 15.18 -9.40 -16.96
CA GLY A 619 15.30 -8.14 -16.21
C GLY A 619 15.82 -6.94 -17.01
N ASN A 620 16.17 -7.11 -18.29
CA ASN A 620 16.60 -5.97 -19.11
C ASN A 620 15.39 -5.17 -19.62
N GLY A 621 15.61 -3.91 -19.99
CA GLY A 621 14.65 -3.19 -20.82
C GLY A 621 14.46 -3.90 -22.16
N ILE A 622 13.28 -3.77 -22.77
CA ILE A 622 13.03 -4.36 -24.09
C ILE A 622 13.86 -3.64 -25.16
N ALA A 623 14.69 -4.40 -25.87
CA ALA A 623 15.55 -3.86 -26.91
C ALA A 623 14.72 -3.31 -28.08
N ALA A 624 15.20 -2.23 -28.71
CA ALA A 624 14.55 -1.68 -29.88
C ALA A 624 14.64 -2.67 -31.06
N ILE A 625 13.49 -3.12 -31.55
CA ILE A 625 13.40 -4.03 -32.70
C ILE A 625 13.24 -3.20 -33.99
N PRO A 626 14.15 -3.21 -34.96
CA PRO A 626 13.94 -2.47 -36.20
C PRO A 626 12.70 -2.99 -36.96
N PRO A 627 11.91 -2.11 -37.61
CA PRO A 627 10.86 -2.54 -38.53
C PRO A 627 11.42 -3.45 -39.63
N ASN A 628 10.63 -4.42 -40.07
CA ASN A 628 10.98 -5.32 -41.15
C ASN A 628 9.77 -5.53 -42.07
N ASP A 629 9.92 -5.21 -43.36
CA ASP A 629 8.87 -5.32 -44.39
C ASP A 629 8.40 -6.76 -44.63
N GLN A 630 9.21 -7.77 -44.26
CA GLN A 630 8.86 -9.20 -44.27
C GLN A 630 8.48 -9.73 -42.88
N GLY A 631 8.09 -8.84 -41.96
CA GLY A 631 7.70 -9.20 -40.61
C GLY A 631 6.26 -9.73 -40.54
N ASP A 632 6.07 -10.85 -39.83
CA ASP A 632 4.75 -11.47 -39.64
C ASP A 632 4.09 -11.09 -38.30
N TRP A 633 4.78 -10.30 -37.46
CA TRP A 633 4.32 -9.95 -36.12
C TRP A 633 4.24 -8.45 -35.90
N VAL A 634 3.30 -8.04 -35.04
CA VAL A 634 3.14 -6.67 -34.56
C VAL A 634 3.22 -6.72 -33.05
N CYS A 635 4.01 -5.83 -32.46
CA CYS A 635 4.22 -5.78 -31.01
C CYS A 635 4.11 -4.35 -30.46
N ASN A 636 3.57 -4.23 -29.25
CA ASN A 636 3.55 -3.00 -28.47
C ASN A 636 4.25 -3.25 -27.12
N TYR A 637 5.39 -2.58 -26.93
CA TYR A 637 6.23 -2.65 -25.73
C TYR A 637 5.87 -1.59 -24.67
N GLN A 638 4.85 -0.77 -24.95
CA GLN A 638 4.25 0.19 -24.03
C GLN A 638 2.74 -0.08 -23.95
N ALA A 639 2.38 -1.35 -23.74
CA ALA A 639 0.98 -1.76 -23.65
C ALA A 639 0.24 -1.06 -22.50
N THR A 640 0.98 -0.70 -21.44
CA THR A 640 0.48 -0.01 -20.25
C THR A 640 1.25 1.30 -20.04
N LEU A 641 1.14 1.88 -18.84
CA LEU A 641 1.84 3.12 -18.48
C LEU A 641 3.35 2.94 -18.23
N ASN A 642 3.86 1.72 -18.35
CA ASN A 642 5.27 1.35 -18.16
C ASN A 642 5.68 0.24 -19.15
N GLN A 643 6.93 -0.22 -19.06
CA GLN A 643 7.47 -1.30 -19.91
C GLN A 643 7.34 -2.70 -19.27
N ASP A 644 6.43 -2.87 -18.31
CA ASP A 644 6.21 -4.17 -17.64
C ASP A 644 5.23 -5.06 -18.39
N PHE A 645 4.56 -4.53 -19.41
CA PHE A 645 3.65 -5.30 -20.24
C PHE A 645 4.02 -5.16 -21.71
N VAL A 646 4.04 -6.30 -22.40
CA VAL A 646 4.20 -6.38 -23.84
C VAL A 646 2.98 -7.08 -24.41
N THR A 647 2.39 -6.50 -25.45
CA THR A 647 1.33 -7.14 -26.22
C THR A 647 1.82 -7.40 -27.63
N TYR A 648 1.39 -8.51 -28.22
CA TYR A 648 1.77 -8.85 -29.59
C TYR A 648 0.74 -9.76 -30.24
N VAL A 649 0.72 -9.73 -31.57
CA VAL A 649 -0.23 -10.43 -32.42
C VAL A 649 0.39 -10.65 -33.79
N THR A 650 -0.06 -11.65 -34.55
CA THR A 650 0.39 -11.80 -35.94
C THR A 650 -0.19 -10.66 -36.79
N LEU A 651 0.52 -10.26 -37.84
CA LEU A 651 0.03 -9.27 -38.81
C LEU A 651 -1.30 -9.72 -39.42
N ALA A 652 -1.40 -11.00 -39.75
CA ALA A 652 -2.59 -11.58 -40.35
C ALA A 652 -3.80 -11.45 -39.40
N ASP A 653 -3.61 -11.67 -38.11
CA ASP A 653 -4.66 -11.51 -37.08
C ASP A 653 -5.02 -10.05 -36.81
N ALA A 654 -4.04 -9.15 -36.84
CA ALA A 654 -4.27 -7.71 -36.70
C ALA A 654 -5.13 -7.17 -37.85
N VAL A 655 -4.82 -7.53 -39.09
CA VAL A 655 -5.58 -7.12 -40.29
C VAL A 655 -6.98 -7.73 -40.30
N SER A 656 -7.13 -8.95 -39.78
CA SER A 656 -8.39 -9.70 -39.76
C SER A 656 -9.25 -9.43 -38.52
N LEU A 657 -8.83 -8.48 -37.67
CA LEU A 657 -9.48 -8.08 -36.43
C LEU A 657 -9.73 -9.23 -35.44
N ARG A 658 -8.84 -10.23 -35.41
CA ARG A 658 -8.92 -11.38 -34.49
C ARG A 658 -8.40 -11.02 -33.10
N GLN A 659 -9.13 -10.16 -32.40
CA GLN A 659 -8.69 -9.59 -31.13
C GLN A 659 -8.30 -10.66 -30.09
N ASN A 660 -9.02 -11.79 -30.05
CA ASN A 660 -8.77 -12.89 -29.10
C ASN A 660 -7.41 -13.60 -29.30
N GLN A 661 -6.76 -13.42 -30.46
CA GLN A 661 -5.40 -13.95 -30.72
C GLN A 661 -4.30 -13.04 -30.17
N THR A 662 -4.66 -11.95 -29.49
CA THR A 662 -3.70 -11.05 -28.85
C THR A 662 -3.06 -11.71 -27.64
N PHE A 663 -1.73 -11.79 -27.63
CA PHE A 663 -0.98 -12.19 -26.46
C PHE A 663 -0.67 -10.99 -25.57
N ILE A 664 -0.78 -11.20 -24.26
CA ILE A 664 -0.47 -10.19 -23.24
C ILE A 664 0.52 -10.83 -22.27
N VAL A 665 1.72 -10.28 -22.14
CA VAL A 665 2.72 -10.78 -21.20
C VAL A 665 3.16 -9.68 -20.25
N GLY A 666 3.12 -9.97 -18.95
CA GLY A 666 3.49 -9.06 -17.87
C GLY A 666 4.70 -9.55 -17.08
N ARG A 667 5.73 -8.73 -16.92
CA ARG A 667 6.88 -9.05 -16.06
C ARG A 667 7.20 -7.89 -15.12
N LEU A 668 7.12 -8.15 -13.82
CA LEU A 668 7.53 -7.20 -12.80
C LEU A 668 8.99 -7.44 -12.38
N GLY A 669 9.78 -6.38 -12.39
CA GLY A 669 11.16 -6.41 -11.91
C GLY A 669 11.25 -6.53 -10.39
N ASP A 670 11.83 -7.61 -9.87
CA ASP A 670 11.95 -7.84 -8.43
C ASP A 670 13.41 -8.00 -7.96
N THR A 671 14.38 -7.80 -8.85
CA THR A 671 15.80 -7.73 -8.50
C THR A 671 16.10 -6.50 -7.64
N GLU A 672 17.19 -6.53 -6.85
CA GLU A 672 17.56 -5.40 -5.98
C GLU A 672 17.75 -4.09 -6.76
N SER A 673 18.38 -4.16 -7.94
CA SER A 673 18.54 -3.01 -8.84
C SER A 673 17.21 -2.48 -9.40
N GLU A 674 16.21 -3.33 -9.61
CA GLU A 674 14.91 -2.91 -10.15
C GLU A 674 13.96 -2.37 -9.08
N ARG A 675 14.13 -2.80 -7.82
CA ARG A 675 13.28 -2.36 -6.68
C ARG A 675 13.76 -1.08 -6.00
N THR A 676 15.02 -0.69 -6.21
CA THR A 676 15.63 0.49 -5.56
C THR A 676 15.26 1.82 -6.22
N GLY A 677 14.58 1.79 -7.37
CA GLY A 677 14.06 2.99 -8.04
C GLY A 677 12.95 3.68 -7.23
N SER A 678 12.92 5.02 -7.24
CA SER A 678 11.92 5.82 -6.52
C SER A 678 10.50 5.66 -7.05
N ASP A 679 10.33 5.15 -8.27
CA ASP A 679 9.04 4.89 -8.93
C ASP A 679 8.52 3.46 -8.72
N PHE A 680 9.29 2.58 -8.05
CA PHE A 680 8.96 1.17 -7.94
C PHE A 680 7.60 0.91 -7.27
N THR A 681 7.27 1.67 -6.22
CA THR A 681 5.97 1.55 -5.53
C THR A 681 4.79 1.76 -6.47
N GLU A 682 4.85 2.79 -7.31
CA GLU A 682 3.79 3.09 -8.28
C GLU A 682 3.78 2.05 -9.41
N ARG A 683 4.95 1.62 -9.87
CA ARG A 683 5.10 0.57 -10.88
C ARG A 683 4.49 -0.76 -10.42
N TRP A 684 4.75 -1.16 -9.18
CA TRP A 684 4.17 -2.34 -8.53
C TRP A 684 2.64 -2.25 -8.47
N ARG A 685 2.09 -1.12 -8.03
CA ARG A 685 0.63 -0.89 -7.97
C ARG A 685 -0.02 -0.98 -9.35
N ARG A 686 0.57 -0.37 -10.37
CA ARG A 686 0.11 -0.46 -11.76
C ARG A 686 0.13 -1.89 -12.27
N PHE A 687 1.18 -2.64 -11.93
CA PHE A 687 1.28 -4.04 -12.28
C PHE A 687 0.12 -4.85 -11.72
N LEU A 688 -0.18 -4.71 -10.42
CA LEU A 688 -1.31 -5.37 -9.77
C LEU A 688 -2.66 -4.99 -10.39
N ALA A 689 -2.90 -3.71 -10.68
CA ALA A 689 -4.11 -3.26 -11.36
C ALA A 689 -4.25 -3.85 -12.79
N CYS A 690 -3.13 -4.02 -13.50
CA CYS A 690 -3.12 -4.71 -14.79
C CYS A 690 -3.38 -6.21 -14.65
N LEU A 691 -2.87 -6.87 -13.60
CA LEU A 691 -3.22 -8.27 -13.31
C LEU A 691 -4.72 -8.44 -13.13
N ASN A 692 -5.34 -7.59 -12.31
CA ASN A 692 -6.79 -7.60 -12.08
C ASN A 692 -7.59 -7.44 -13.38
N PHE A 693 -7.12 -6.62 -14.31
CA PHE A 693 -7.82 -6.33 -15.56
C PHE A 693 -7.59 -7.40 -16.65
N PHE A 694 -6.35 -7.84 -16.86
CA PHE A 694 -6.00 -8.76 -17.95
C PHE A 694 -6.22 -10.25 -17.61
N GLN A 695 -6.50 -10.61 -16.35
CA GLN A 695 -6.79 -12.00 -15.95
C GLN A 695 -7.94 -12.67 -16.73
N PHE A 696 -8.81 -11.88 -17.36
CA PHE A 696 -9.95 -12.38 -18.14
C PHE A 696 -9.59 -12.77 -19.58
N VAL A 697 -8.33 -12.60 -19.99
CA VAL A 697 -7.84 -12.91 -21.33
C VAL A 697 -7.05 -14.23 -21.30
N ASP A 698 -7.44 -15.20 -22.14
CA ASP A 698 -6.84 -16.55 -22.14
C ASP A 698 -5.33 -16.55 -22.43
N ASN A 699 -4.90 -15.65 -23.32
CA ASN A 699 -3.50 -15.47 -23.74
C ASN A 699 -2.71 -14.50 -22.84
N PHE A 700 -3.17 -14.30 -21.60
CA PHE A 700 -2.45 -13.51 -20.60
C PHE A 700 -1.49 -14.36 -19.76
N ARG A 701 -0.23 -13.93 -19.62
CA ARG A 701 0.78 -14.57 -18.77
C ARG A 701 1.53 -13.51 -17.96
N PHE A 702 1.88 -13.82 -16.71
CA PHE A 702 2.64 -12.90 -15.87
C PHE A 702 3.61 -13.59 -14.91
N TRP A 703 4.72 -12.93 -14.56
CA TRP A 703 5.76 -13.43 -13.64
C TRP A 703 6.63 -12.30 -13.05
N ALA A 704 7.45 -12.65 -12.07
CA ALA A 704 8.54 -11.80 -11.55
C ALA A 704 9.89 -12.13 -12.23
N SER A 705 10.79 -11.16 -12.40
CA SER A 705 12.12 -11.38 -13.02
C SER A 705 12.87 -12.59 -12.46
N SER A 706 12.88 -12.76 -11.14
CA SER A 706 13.58 -13.85 -10.46
C SER A 706 13.01 -15.25 -10.74
N GLU A 707 11.78 -15.37 -11.25
CA GLU A 707 11.24 -16.65 -11.72
C GLU A 707 11.94 -17.14 -13.00
N THR A 708 12.49 -16.22 -13.79
CA THR A 708 13.20 -16.56 -15.03
C THR A 708 14.53 -17.24 -14.73
N SER A 709 15.28 -16.72 -13.75
CA SER A 709 16.57 -17.30 -13.36
C SER A 709 16.43 -18.66 -12.67
N THR A 710 15.26 -18.95 -12.12
CA THR A 710 14.93 -20.24 -11.49
C THR A 710 14.24 -21.23 -12.43
N GLY A 711 13.96 -20.83 -13.67
CA GLY A 711 13.33 -21.69 -14.69
C GLY A 711 11.84 -21.97 -14.46
N ILE A 712 11.17 -21.14 -13.65
CA ILE A 712 9.75 -21.32 -13.26
C ILE A 712 8.82 -20.37 -14.05
N ALA A 713 9.37 -19.33 -14.66
CA ALA A 713 8.58 -18.37 -15.44
C ALA A 713 7.79 -19.07 -16.59
N PRO A 714 6.56 -18.64 -16.90
CA PRO A 714 5.73 -19.26 -17.96
C PRO A 714 6.36 -19.08 -19.34
N GLU A 715 6.27 -20.08 -20.23
CA GLU A 715 6.79 -19.95 -21.59
C GLU A 715 6.06 -18.86 -22.40
N ILE A 716 6.82 -18.18 -23.27
CA ILE A 716 6.29 -17.18 -24.21
C ILE A 716 6.12 -17.86 -25.56
N SER A 717 4.89 -18.05 -26.00
CA SER A 717 4.59 -18.71 -27.27
C SER A 717 4.61 -17.73 -28.44
N LEU A 718 5.51 -17.97 -29.39
CA LEU A 718 5.45 -17.42 -30.74
C LEU A 718 5.19 -18.59 -31.69
N ALA A 719 3.95 -19.11 -31.70
CA ALA A 719 3.63 -20.26 -32.53
C ALA A 719 3.88 -19.92 -34.00
N ALA A 720 4.81 -20.65 -34.63
CA ALA A 720 5.06 -20.58 -36.05
C ALA A 720 3.90 -21.24 -36.79
N THR A 721 3.48 -20.62 -37.88
CA THR A 721 2.49 -21.10 -38.85
C THR A 721 2.70 -22.59 -39.11
N THR A 722 1.70 -23.42 -38.81
CA THR A 722 1.71 -24.84 -39.16
C THR A 722 1.87 -24.98 -40.68
N ALA A 723 2.79 -25.85 -41.12
CA ALA A 723 2.90 -26.18 -42.54
C ALA A 723 1.59 -26.83 -43.00
N VAL A 724 0.86 -26.16 -43.89
CA VAL A 724 -0.39 -26.66 -44.49
C VAL A 724 -0.08 -27.49 -45.75
N SER A 725 -0.98 -28.41 -46.12
CA SER A 725 -0.82 -29.20 -47.35
C SER A 725 -0.89 -28.31 -48.61
N ASP A 726 -0.37 -28.81 -49.72
CA ASP A 726 -0.32 -28.08 -51.01
C ASP A 726 -1.72 -27.59 -51.46
N GLU A 727 -2.76 -28.39 -51.20
CA GLU A 727 -4.17 -28.06 -51.49
C GLU A 727 -4.64 -26.81 -50.71
N TRP A 728 -4.27 -26.70 -49.44
CA TRP A 728 -4.59 -25.54 -48.61
C TRP A 728 -3.66 -24.34 -48.89
N GLN A 729 -2.44 -24.56 -49.39
CA GLN A 729 -1.61 -23.46 -49.90
C GLN A 729 -2.24 -22.77 -51.11
N GLU A 730 -2.85 -23.53 -52.02
CA GLU A 730 -3.55 -22.97 -53.17
C GLU A 730 -4.75 -22.11 -52.72
N VAL A 731 -5.53 -22.59 -51.74
CA VAL A 731 -6.61 -21.81 -51.13
C VAL A 731 -6.06 -20.52 -50.52
N LEU A 732 -5.00 -20.58 -49.72
CA LEU A 732 -4.37 -19.41 -49.09
C LEU A 732 -3.86 -18.38 -50.10
N GLY A 733 -3.41 -18.82 -51.27
CA GLY A 733 -2.93 -17.96 -52.34
C GLY A 733 -4.04 -17.17 -53.04
N LYS A 734 -5.28 -17.68 -53.02
CA LYS A 734 -6.43 -17.12 -53.74
C LYS A 734 -7.38 -16.31 -52.86
N VAL A 735 -7.43 -16.57 -51.56
CA VAL A 735 -8.32 -15.86 -50.64
C VAL A 735 -7.84 -14.45 -50.27
N MET A 736 -8.79 -13.60 -49.90
CA MET A 736 -8.57 -12.28 -49.35
C MET A 736 -7.60 -12.33 -48.15
N PRO A 737 -6.69 -11.35 -47.98
CA PRO A 737 -5.74 -11.32 -46.88
C PRO A 737 -6.36 -11.44 -45.49
N SER A 738 -7.57 -10.90 -45.28
CA SER A 738 -8.32 -10.96 -44.03
C SER A 738 -8.87 -12.36 -43.71
N MET A 739 -8.92 -13.27 -44.70
CA MET A 739 -9.43 -14.62 -44.52
C MET A 739 -8.34 -15.67 -44.33
N ARG A 740 -7.09 -15.34 -44.67
CA ARG A 740 -5.93 -16.25 -44.54
C ARG A 740 -5.76 -16.86 -43.14
N PRO A 741 -5.94 -16.14 -42.02
CA PRO A 741 -5.79 -16.75 -40.70
C PRO A 741 -6.84 -17.82 -40.40
N TYR A 742 -8.08 -17.59 -40.83
CA TYR A 742 -9.17 -18.55 -40.65
C TYR A 742 -8.95 -19.79 -41.53
N VAL A 743 -8.46 -19.61 -42.75
CA VAL A 743 -8.07 -20.71 -43.65
C VAL A 743 -6.92 -21.53 -43.07
N GLN A 744 -5.91 -20.88 -42.46
CA GLN A 744 -4.82 -21.58 -41.76
C GLN A 744 -5.34 -22.40 -40.57
N GLU A 745 -6.27 -21.84 -39.79
CA GLU A 745 -6.87 -22.55 -38.65
C GLU A 745 -7.74 -23.74 -39.10
N MET A 746 -8.52 -23.58 -40.18
CA MET A 746 -9.27 -24.68 -40.80
C MET A 746 -8.34 -25.76 -41.39
N ALA A 747 -7.24 -25.37 -42.01
CA ALA A 747 -6.24 -26.29 -42.53
C ALA A 747 -5.58 -27.10 -41.40
N ALA A 748 -5.30 -26.47 -40.25
CA ALA A 748 -4.76 -27.14 -39.07
C ALA A 748 -5.74 -28.16 -38.44
N ALA A 749 -7.04 -28.05 -38.73
CA ALA A 749 -8.06 -28.97 -38.25
C ALA A 749 -8.07 -30.34 -38.98
N ASN A 750 -7.20 -30.55 -39.97
CA ASN A 750 -7.06 -31.81 -40.72
C ASN A 750 -8.39 -32.34 -41.29
N LEU A 751 -9.20 -31.46 -41.88
CA LEU A 751 -10.47 -31.84 -42.52
C LEU A 751 -10.24 -32.87 -43.65
N PRO A 752 -11.15 -33.86 -43.85
CA PRO A 752 -10.95 -34.91 -44.86
C PRO A 752 -10.86 -34.37 -46.29
N SER A 753 -9.73 -34.55 -46.97
CA SER A 753 -9.57 -34.18 -48.38
C SER A 753 -10.24 -35.21 -49.33
N PRO A 754 -10.91 -34.80 -50.42
CA PRO A 754 -11.08 -33.43 -50.90
C PRO A 754 -12.32 -32.71 -50.35
N ALA A 755 -13.25 -33.41 -49.68
CA ALA A 755 -14.54 -32.87 -49.28
C ALA A 755 -14.48 -31.71 -48.26
N GLY A 756 -13.40 -31.66 -47.47
CA GLY A 756 -13.12 -30.64 -46.47
C GLY A 756 -12.38 -29.42 -46.99
N VAL A 757 -11.84 -29.46 -48.21
CA VAL A 757 -11.14 -28.34 -48.84
C VAL A 757 -12.16 -27.46 -49.59
N PRO A 758 -12.23 -26.14 -49.31
CA PRO A 758 -13.21 -25.26 -49.95
C PRO A 758 -12.87 -24.94 -51.41
N VAL A 759 -13.90 -24.63 -52.18
CA VAL A 759 -13.79 -23.92 -53.45
C VAL A 759 -13.69 -22.42 -53.16
N VAL A 760 -12.64 -21.77 -53.66
CA VAL A 760 -12.45 -20.31 -53.55
C VAL A 760 -13.24 -19.60 -54.66
N GLU A 761 -13.85 -18.46 -54.36
CA GLU A 761 -14.62 -17.64 -55.30
C GLU A 761 -15.73 -18.41 -56.04
N HIS A 762 -16.63 -19.05 -55.28
CA HIS A 762 -17.75 -19.80 -55.88
C HIS A 762 -18.93 -18.89 -56.23
N PHE A 763 -19.17 -18.70 -57.53
CA PHE A 763 -20.32 -17.95 -58.05
C PHE A 763 -21.63 -18.73 -57.92
N ASN A 764 -22.69 -18.05 -57.49
CA ASN A 764 -24.02 -18.64 -57.36
C ASN A 764 -25.04 -17.94 -58.28
N PRO A 765 -25.29 -18.47 -59.49
CA PRO A 765 -26.18 -17.84 -60.48
C PRO A 765 -27.66 -17.82 -60.05
N GLN A 766 -28.03 -18.49 -58.96
CA GLN A 766 -29.37 -18.42 -58.38
C GLN A 766 -29.56 -17.24 -57.42
N VAL A 767 -28.48 -16.53 -57.09
CA VAL A 767 -28.50 -15.30 -56.31
C VAL A 767 -28.30 -14.12 -57.25
N ASP A 768 -27.17 -14.08 -57.95
CA ASP A 768 -26.83 -13.11 -59.00
C ASP A 768 -25.60 -13.64 -59.78
N ASP A 769 -25.45 -13.30 -61.06
CA ASP A 769 -24.35 -13.79 -61.91
C ASP A 769 -22.97 -13.25 -61.46
N ASP A 770 -22.92 -12.10 -60.77
CA ASP A 770 -21.67 -11.47 -60.32
C ASP A 770 -21.39 -11.69 -58.81
N VAL A 771 -22.25 -12.44 -58.10
CA VAL A 771 -22.11 -12.69 -56.66
C VAL A 771 -21.42 -14.04 -56.40
N PHE A 772 -20.35 -14.00 -55.60
CA PHE A 772 -19.59 -15.18 -55.21
C PHE A 772 -19.43 -15.30 -53.70
N ALA A 773 -19.25 -16.54 -53.23
CA ALA A 773 -18.76 -16.83 -51.89
C ALA A 773 -17.23 -16.90 -51.89
N GLU A 774 -16.61 -16.27 -50.90
CA GLU A 774 -15.17 -16.27 -50.70
C GLU A 774 -14.65 -17.71 -50.55
N LEU A 775 -15.37 -18.53 -49.77
CA LEU A 775 -15.16 -19.98 -49.65
C LEU A 775 -16.50 -20.71 -49.72
N ALA A 776 -16.54 -21.83 -50.44
CA ALA A 776 -17.73 -22.69 -50.50
C ALA A 776 -17.39 -24.18 -50.39
N TRP A 777 -18.18 -24.91 -49.59
CA TRP A 777 -18.13 -26.37 -49.49
C TRP A 777 -19.38 -26.98 -50.12
N LEU A 778 -19.27 -27.28 -51.42
CA LEU A 778 -20.37 -27.77 -52.26
C LEU A 778 -20.84 -29.18 -51.88
N GLY A 779 -19.93 -29.99 -51.32
CA GLY A 779 -20.22 -31.36 -50.88
C GLY A 779 -21.03 -31.44 -49.58
N CYS A 780 -21.24 -30.31 -48.89
CA CYS A 780 -21.99 -30.29 -47.64
C CYS A 780 -23.51 -30.32 -47.86
N LYS A 781 -24.26 -30.84 -46.87
CA LYS A 781 -25.72 -30.90 -46.84
C LYS A 781 -26.24 -30.30 -45.53
N PRO A 782 -26.75 -29.06 -45.51
CA PRO A 782 -26.79 -28.11 -46.63
C PRO A 782 -25.39 -27.62 -47.06
N PRO A 783 -25.23 -27.11 -48.30
CA PRO A 783 -23.97 -26.55 -48.76
C PRO A 783 -23.60 -25.32 -47.92
N VAL A 784 -22.30 -25.14 -47.68
CA VAL A 784 -21.78 -24.10 -46.77
C VAL A 784 -21.08 -23.02 -47.58
N ALA A 785 -21.36 -21.75 -47.28
CA ALA A 785 -20.71 -20.60 -47.90
C ALA A 785 -20.19 -19.63 -46.82
N LEU A 786 -18.96 -19.14 -46.99
CA LEU A 786 -18.41 -18.03 -46.24
C LEU A 786 -18.42 -16.78 -47.14
N LEU A 787 -19.20 -15.77 -46.76
CA LEU A 787 -19.29 -14.50 -47.50
C LEU A 787 -18.44 -13.45 -46.78
N ALA A 788 -17.60 -12.72 -47.52
CA ALA A 788 -16.73 -11.68 -46.98
C ALA A 788 -16.83 -10.36 -47.78
N GLY A 789 -16.44 -9.24 -47.18
CA GLY A 789 -16.51 -7.93 -47.83
C GLY A 789 -17.93 -7.52 -48.21
N GLU A 790 -18.12 -7.01 -49.43
CA GLU A 790 -19.43 -6.57 -49.92
C GLU A 790 -20.43 -7.75 -50.10
N GLN A 791 -19.92 -8.97 -50.21
CA GLN A 791 -20.74 -10.17 -50.41
C GLN A 791 -21.63 -10.49 -49.20
N VAL A 792 -21.28 -10.01 -48.01
CA VAL A 792 -22.06 -10.19 -46.78
C VAL A 792 -23.49 -9.64 -46.94
N SER A 793 -23.68 -8.60 -47.75
CA SER A 793 -25.00 -8.02 -48.02
C SER A 793 -25.98 -8.99 -48.70
N PHE A 794 -25.48 -10.04 -49.34
CA PHE A 794 -26.29 -11.07 -50.02
C PHE A 794 -26.59 -12.30 -49.13
N ALA A 795 -26.16 -12.30 -47.86
CA ALA A 795 -26.30 -13.46 -46.96
C ALA A 795 -27.72 -14.03 -46.87
N SER A 796 -28.74 -13.17 -46.76
CA SER A 796 -30.15 -13.60 -46.69
C SER A 796 -30.62 -14.29 -47.98
N GLN A 797 -30.09 -13.89 -49.13
CA GLN A 797 -30.45 -14.49 -50.43
C GLN A 797 -29.82 -15.88 -50.57
N TRP A 798 -28.55 -16.03 -50.20
CA TRP A 798 -27.90 -17.34 -50.12
C TRP A 798 -28.63 -18.30 -49.16
N GLN A 799 -29.01 -17.82 -47.99
CA GLN A 799 -29.80 -18.60 -47.02
C GLN A 799 -31.16 -19.03 -47.57
N SER A 800 -31.82 -18.17 -48.35
CA SER A 800 -33.11 -18.51 -48.99
C SER A 800 -32.99 -19.63 -50.04
N GLN A 801 -31.80 -19.80 -50.64
CA GLN A 801 -31.47 -20.91 -51.54
C GLN A 801 -31.02 -22.18 -50.80
N GLY A 802 -31.18 -22.22 -49.47
CA GLY A 802 -30.87 -23.39 -48.66
C GLY A 802 -29.40 -23.53 -48.26
N TRP A 803 -28.58 -22.50 -48.44
CA TRP A 803 -27.18 -22.50 -48.00
C TRP A 803 -27.06 -22.19 -46.50
N LYS A 804 -26.09 -22.84 -45.86
CA LYS A 804 -25.61 -22.41 -44.54
C LYS A 804 -24.53 -21.35 -44.75
N VAL A 805 -24.88 -20.11 -44.45
CA VAL A 805 -23.98 -18.95 -44.62
C VAL A 805 -23.27 -18.65 -43.30
N PHE A 806 -21.97 -18.39 -43.40
CA PHE A 806 -21.14 -17.82 -42.35
C PHE A 806 -20.59 -16.45 -42.79
N THR A 807 -20.32 -15.58 -41.82
CA THR A 807 -19.72 -14.26 -42.04
C THR A 807 -18.48 -14.02 -41.16
N PRO A 808 -17.60 -13.07 -41.52
CA PRO A 808 -16.45 -12.68 -40.69
C PRO A 808 -16.82 -12.28 -39.25
N ASP A 809 -17.98 -11.64 -39.04
CA ASP A 809 -18.44 -11.25 -37.71
C ASP A 809 -18.78 -12.48 -36.85
N GLU A 810 -19.38 -13.51 -37.45
CA GLU A 810 -19.65 -14.79 -36.78
C GLU A 810 -18.36 -15.56 -36.49
N LEU A 811 -17.39 -15.53 -37.41
CA LEU A 811 -16.07 -16.11 -37.21
C LEU A 811 -15.29 -15.40 -36.09
N GLN A 812 -15.40 -14.08 -35.97
CA GLN A 812 -14.81 -13.34 -34.85
C GLN A 812 -15.46 -13.68 -33.51
N ALA A 813 -16.78 -13.92 -33.51
CA ALA A 813 -17.54 -14.22 -32.29
C ALA A 813 -17.36 -15.67 -31.81
N HIS A 814 -17.29 -16.63 -32.74
CA HIS A 814 -17.38 -18.06 -32.44
C HIS A 814 -16.18 -18.90 -32.91
N GLY A 815 -15.20 -18.28 -33.58
CA GLY A 815 -14.08 -18.97 -34.20
C GLY A 815 -14.50 -19.82 -35.41
N VAL A 816 -13.55 -20.56 -35.98
CA VAL A 816 -13.80 -21.45 -37.14
C VAL A 816 -14.47 -22.77 -36.76
N ASN A 817 -14.58 -23.08 -35.46
CA ASN A 817 -15.12 -24.35 -34.97
C ASN A 817 -16.55 -24.62 -35.47
N SER A 818 -17.39 -23.60 -35.52
CA SER A 818 -18.78 -23.74 -36.02
C SER A 818 -18.83 -24.16 -37.49
N ILE A 819 -17.91 -23.66 -38.31
CA ILE A 819 -17.77 -24.06 -39.72
C ILE A 819 -17.19 -25.47 -39.80
N ILE A 820 -16.14 -25.76 -39.04
CA ILE A 820 -15.50 -27.08 -38.98
C ILE A 820 -16.49 -28.17 -38.57
N GLU A 821 -17.26 -27.96 -37.50
CA GLU A 821 -18.28 -28.88 -37.02
C GLU A 821 -19.37 -29.11 -38.09
N GLN A 822 -19.81 -28.04 -38.76
CA GLN A 822 -20.80 -28.14 -39.84
C GLN A 822 -20.27 -28.95 -41.02
N ILE A 823 -19.01 -28.73 -41.41
CA ILE A 823 -18.34 -29.50 -42.48
C ILE A 823 -18.19 -30.96 -42.07
N LEU A 824 -17.65 -31.23 -40.87
CA LEU A 824 -17.44 -32.57 -40.36
C LEU A 824 -18.76 -33.34 -40.27
N LYS A 825 -19.80 -32.74 -39.68
CA LYS A 825 -21.15 -33.32 -39.60
C LYS A 825 -21.66 -33.75 -40.97
N SER A 826 -21.42 -32.93 -41.99
CA SER A 826 -21.84 -33.24 -43.34
C SER A 826 -21.00 -34.32 -44.04
N ILE A 827 -19.71 -34.44 -43.69
CA ILE A 827 -18.81 -35.45 -44.28
C ILE A 827 -18.97 -36.81 -43.58
N THR A 828 -19.15 -36.83 -42.26
CA THR A 828 -19.22 -38.07 -41.46
C THR A 828 -20.63 -38.62 -41.29
N GLY A 829 -21.68 -37.83 -41.57
CA GLY A 829 -23.08 -38.27 -41.50
C GLY A 829 -23.63 -38.44 -40.08
N THR A 830 -22.94 -37.90 -39.08
CA THR A 830 -23.32 -37.83 -37.65
C THR A 830 -23.42 -36.37 -37.25
#